data_AF-B5E885-F1
#
_entry.id   AF-B5E885-F1
#
_cell.length_a   1.000
_cell.length_b   1.000
_cell.length_c   1.000
_cell.angle_alpha   90.00
_cell.angle_beta   90.00
_cell.angle_gamma   90.00
#
_symmetry.space_group_name_H-M   'P 1'
#
loop_
_entity.id
_entity.type
_entity.pdbx_description
1 polymer ?
#
loop_
_entity_poly.entity_id
_entity_poly.type
_entity_poly.pdbx_seq_one_letter_code
_entity_poly.pdbx_strand_id
1 'polypeptide(L)'
;MKSCRSLKCCNLMLSLTMLFLLMGILSVSGQPAHASARQYVMTCISCHKMPPLDSADGSRIPFTGAVMGSHSGHASASTSSCAKCHRDDVANYRTAHRNRLIEISTGINNVAGATYSRGFFNQTSVPPQILGTCSNVDCHFESTTPSWGTSMLKAPEDCSACHGSAPADGNHPGSGQKHGAYYGTGTGSCAVCHPDHLGDAKPFAHATSAGSRALAVQFTTLPNRGGSYSRDLSYPNYLPSKSGLRNGSCLGLYCHSPGNKNSSFDAPNQVATWGGTLNCAGCHKAGLASGSVMTSGSHAKHVDGSVSSFACSKCHFATATSSMTIADVAQHVNGRVDISFGSSTSAVNGSYNGIVSPVSKLPGSGYGACSNVYCHSNGQSEGGVGIAYRAPVWGSGTTGKCGSCHADGSNHNEAAAAMSSGSHQKHLSYTLLATSGPVRCTICHNVKGAKFVAYASCSQMSCHSTGGALNHSDQEVNVSLVTYFGGTYDGTRAPGDGYGACANVYCHSNGQAVPSYAPPVTWGAGTLRCDACHGSATSKGGSDTTTALSGKHGAHVNNPAALGAGKSLHCIDCHSITVRNDTTIASTAVHVNKMLNYTGLYAGGPKRYNSTTKVCSNIYCHSSGQAKPVFRNMTGTKSWASTGTLSCNGCHGYGPGAFASVAGEPNYPNGGIGSGTANSHQKHTAGANLLDSRVCARCHRGTADQGVAGKLRDYSSAHLNGSRDVRFAVLGNISGDYSAATKSCSNTYCHGGGSVQWGGQGPLACNSCHGDAETLSTNAHASHVSPSSGKGISCAVCHAATAAADGSISNRTIHADGQKDVVFSGAALGTQMDLTGNCSTSYCHSNGKGSYSTPKWSATSTGACGTCHATAPGLGRPFIASGAHFSHFSTAATSYGPMLSGGNATGCQACHDFANESASTHIDQSVNLSSSLGYSTSGTGTCSPCHTKAVSWTAGAVSCESCHTGTLSVINGVTASDKSQAATRGHGASGVGKGCADCHERNARHINGGSRLRAQLSGGLNLECNYCHDDSSQVLNSSSRNMGTHVLVKGGIPAMECAQCHDPHGSANLKMIRAVINGKEIVFNDMVNGLIDTVTNHGICQVCHTQTAHYRAGIPETDHPTSGCLSCHPHGGAGGAFKIQAP
;
A
#
# COMPACT_ATOMS: atom_id res chain seq x y z
N MET A 1 -42.63 65.33 83.58
CA MET A 1 -43.10 66.24 84.64
C MET A 1 -44.61 66.07 84.77
N LYS A 2 -45.07 65.69 85.98
CA LYS A 2 -46.37 65.96 86.67
C LYS A 2 -47.63 66.07 85.76
N SER A 3 -48.79 65.45 85.98
CA SER A 3 -49.42 64.85 87.16
C SER A 3 -50.91 64.61 86.80
N CYS A 4 -51.46 63.41 87.07
CA CYS A 4 -52.69 63.15 87.87
C CYS A 4 -53.98 63.98 87.56
N ARG A 5 -55.22 63.49 87.36
CA ARG A 5 -56.15 62.57 88.09
C ARG A 5 -57.43 62.48 87.22
N SER A 6 -58.19 61.39 86.99
CA SER A 6 -58.73 60.30 87.81
C SER A 6 -60.15 60.54 88.39
N LEU A 7 -61.01 59.51 88.20
CA LEU A 7 -62.20 59.05 88.97
C LEU A 7 -63.61 59.62 88.62
N LYS A 8 -64.55 58.81 88.07
CA LYS A 8 -65.59 57.94 88.74
C LYS A 8 -66.87 58.74 89.06
N CYS A 9 -68.12 58.23 89.08
CA CYS A 9 -68.75 56.91 88.97
C CYS A 9 -70.28 57.11 88.89
N CYS A 10 -70.99 56.11 88.32
CA CYS A 10 -72.30 55.51 88.73
C CYS A 10 -73.53 56.41 89.01
N ASN A 11 -74.77 56.15 88.59
CA ASN A 11 -75.63 54.97 88.31
C ASN A 11 -76.85 55.02 89.25
N LEU A 12 -78.03 54.72 88.69
CA LEU A 12 -79.08 53.89 89.27
C LEU A 12 -80.20 54.50 90.16
N MET A 13 -81.43 54.10 89.77
CA MET A 13 -82.65 53.83 90.57
C MET A 13 -83.52 55.04 90.95
N LEU A 14 -84.86 55.04 90.90
CA LEU A 14 -85.88 53.99 90.91
C LEU A 14 -87.19 54.71 90.46
N SER A 15 -88.02 54.25 89.49
CA SER A 15 -89.08 53.24 89.71
C SER A 15 -89.84 53.48 91.02
N LEU A 16 -91.17 53.57 91.14
CA LEU A 16 -92.28 53.06 90.33
C LEU A 16 -93.56 53.46 91.11
N THR A 17 -94.71 53.58 90.43
CA THR A 17 -96.06 53.27 90.98
C THR A 17 -96.61 54.05 92.21
N MET A 18 -97.37 55.11 91.94
CA MET A 18 -98.64 55.43 92.63
C MET A 18 -99.41 56.43 91.74
N LEU A 19 -99.92 56.01 90.58
CA LEU A 19 -101.23 55.37 90.43
C LEU A 19 -102.35 56.09 91.23
N PHE A 20 -103.07 56.95 90.51
CA PHE A 20 -104.50 57.24 90.60
C PHE A 20 -105.12 57.64 91.95
N LEU A 21 -106.12 58.54 91.84
CA LEU A 21 -107.01 59.02 92.90
C LEU A 21 -106.29 60.03 93.84
N LEU A 22 -106.74 61.26 94.09
CA LEU A 22 -108.07 61.86 94.07
C LEU A 22 -107.89 63.38 93.80
N MET A 23 -108.44 63.95 92.74
CA MET A 23 -109.64 64.79 92.80
C MET A 23 -109.95 65.41 94.17
N GLY A 24 -109.79 66.74 94.27
CA GLY A 24 -110.26 67.56 95.39
C GLY A 24 -110.20 69.07 95.09
N ILE A 25 -111.33 69.61 94.58
CA ILE A 25 -112.02 70.82 95.11
C ILE A 25 -111.28 72.18 94.92
N LEU A 26 -111.72 73.04 93.98
CA LEU A 26 -112.62 74.22 94.17
C LEU A 26 -112.01 75.31 95.10
N SER A 27 -112.00 76.63 94.86
CA SER A 27 -112.81 77.54 94.02
C SER A 27 -112.38 79.01 94.31
N VAL A 28 -112.98 79.99 93.58
CA VAL A 28 -113.14 81.45 93.90
C VAL A 28 -112.08 82.40 93.29
N SER A 29 -112.32 83.04 92.12
CA SER A 29 -113.01 84.35 91.83
C SER A 29 -112.12 85.59 92.07
N GLY A 30 -112.14 86.70 91.31
CA GLY A 30 -113.02 87.20 90.26
C GLY A 30 -112.40 88.37 89.46
N GLN A 31 -113.07 88.71 88.35
CA GLN A 31 -112.80 89.71 87.28
C GLN A 31 -113.09 91.18 87.73
N PRO A 32 -113.11 92.25 86.87
CA PRO A 32 -112.73 92.49 85.45
C PRO A 32 -111.79 93.73 85.31
N ALA A 33 -111.36 94.33 84.17
CA ALA A 33 -112.09 94.71 82.96
C ALA A 33 -111.21 95.35 81.84
N HIS A 34 -111.76 95.30 80.61
CA HIS A 34 -111.53 96.10 79.36
C HIS A 34 -110.17 95.98 78.62
N ALA A 35 -110.02 95.36 77.44
CA ALA A 35 -110.67 95.44 76.11
C ALA A 35 -109.89 96.30 75.09
N SER A 36 -109.29 95.63 74.09
CA SER A 36 -109.13 96.13 72.70
C SER A 36 -108.98 94.95 71.73
N ALA A 37 -109.55 95.12 70.55
CA ALA A 37 -110.05 94.09 69.66
C ALA A 37 -108.96 93.23 68.95
N ARG A 38 -109.36 92.00 68.61
CA ARG A 38 -108.58 90.94 67.95
C ARG A 38 -107.96 91.38 66.62
N GLN A 39 -106.64 91.34 66.54
CA GLN A 39 -105.91 91.19 65.28
C GLN A 39 -105.54 89.70 65.15
N TYR A 40 -106.04 89.01 64.12
CA TYR A 40 -105.68 87.62 63.85
C TYR A 40 -104.14 87.49 63.74
N VAL A 41 -103.49 86.79 64.68
CA VAL A 41 -102.07 86.43 64.56
C VAL A 41 -101.94 85.39 63.46
N MET A 42 -101.51 85.82 62.29
CA MET A 42 -101.22 84.93 61.18
C MET A 42 -99.87 84.25 61.43
N THR A 43 -99.85 82.93 61.33
CA THR A 43 -98.63 82.11 61.37
C THR A 43 -98.45 81.42 60.01
N CYS A 44 -97.32 80.75 59.76
CA CYS A 44 -97.11 80.07 58.47
C CYS A 44 -98.23 79.07 58.14
N ILE A 45 -98.72 78.33 59.16
CA ILE A 45 -99.84 77.38 59.01
C ILE A 45 -101.17 78.03 58.61
N SER A 46 -101.31 79.34 58.79
CA SER A 46 -102.50 80.09 58.36
C SER A 46 -102.59 80.22 56.84
N CYS A 47 -101.50 80.01 56.11
CA CYS A 47 -101.43 80.11 54.65
C CYS A 47 -101.07 78.79 53.96
N HIS A 48 -100.25 77.94 54.60
CA HIS A 48 -99.83 76.63 54.08
C HIS A 48 -99.36 75.69 55.20
N LYS A 49 -99.43 74.37 55.00
CA LYS A 49 -98.80 73.41 55.93
C LYS A 49 -97.27 73.62 56.00
N MET A 50 -96.63 73.08 57.03
CA MET A 50 -95.17 73.17 57.23
C MET A 50 -94.52 71.79 57.13
N PRO A 51 -93.68 71.51 56.11
CA PRO A 51 -93.51 72.32 54.90
C PRO A 51 -94.79 72.33 54.03
N PRO A 52 -94.92 73.22 53.02
CA PRO A 52 -96.06 73.20 52.12
C PRO A 52 -96.29 71.81 51.53
N LEU A 53 -97.56 71.42 51.35
CA LEU A 53 -97.86 70.19 50.61
C LEU A 53 -97.54 70.39 49.14
N ASP A 54 -97.08 69.32 48.49
CA ASP A 54 -96.77 69.34 47.07
C ASP A 54 -98.06 69.12 46.26
N SER A 55 -98.39 70.08 45.39
CA SER A 55 -99.55 69.98 44.48
C SER A 55 -99.19 69.20 43.23
N ALA A 56 -99.93 68.12 42.95
CA ALA A 56 -99.66 67.21 41.84
C ALA A 56 -99.96 67.81 40.44
N ASP A 57 -100.95 68.70 40.34
CA ASP A 57 -101.33 69.38 39.10
C ASP A 57 -100.74 70.81 38.98
N GLY A 58 -99.96 71.19 39.98
CA GLY A 58 -99.29 72.48 40.09
C GLY A 58 -100.16 73.62 40.60
N SER A 59 -101.48 73.45 40.64
CA SER A 59 -102.39 74.50 41.12
C SER A 59 -102.13 74.81 42.59
N ARG A 60 -102.20 76.10 42.97
CA ARG A 60 -102.23 76.49 44.38
C ARG A 60 -103.57 76.08 44.94
N ILE A 61 -103.59 75.15 45.90
CA ILE A 61 -104.82 74.70 46.55
C ILE A 61 -105.05 75.61 47.77
N PRO A 62 -106.02 76.55 47.75
CA PRO A 62 -106.11 77.59 48.77
C PRO A 62 -106.37 77.04 50.18
N PHE A 63 -107.03 75.88 50.30
CA PHE A 63 -107.46 75.31 51.58
C PHE A 63 -106.38 74.48 52.29
N THR A 64 -105.47 73.88 51.53
CA THR A 64 -104.34 73.11 52.08
C THR A 64 -103.03 73.91 52.06
N GLY A 65 -103.03 75.02 51.32
CA GLY A 65 -101.85 75.80 50.95
C GLY A 65 -100.83 74.97 50.17
N ALA A 66 -101.27 73.90 49.51
CA ALA A 66 -100.40 73.11 48.65
C ALA A 66 -99.98 73.94 47.43
N VAL A 67 -98.72 73.82 47.05
CA VAL A 67 -98.13 74.47 45.87
C VAL A 67 -97.27 73.45 45.13
N MET A 68 -97.08 73.63 43.83
CA MET A 68 -96.17 72.78 43.06
C MET A 68 -94.77 72.81 43.71
N GLY A 69 -94.17 71.65 43.91
CA GLY A 69 -92.85 71.53 44.53
C GLY A 69 -92.50 70.10 44.90
N SER A 70 -91.36 69.95 45.57
CA SER A 70 -90.88 68.66 46.10
C SER A 70 -90.51 68.78 47.57
N HIS A 71 -91.28 69.59 48.32
CA HIS A 71 -91.02 69.96 49.70
C HIS A 71 -91.06 68.76 50.65
N SER A 72 -92.00 67.84 50.43
CA SER A 72 -92.15 66.63 51.24
C SER A 72 -90.91 65.74 51.26
N GLY A 73 -90.08 65.81 50.21
CA GLY A 73 -88.80 65.10 50.10
C GLY A 73 -87.57 65.86 50.59
N HIS A 74 -87.65 67.20 50.76
CA HIS A 74 -86.46 68.05 50.99
C HIS A 74 -86.54 68.91 52.25
N ALA A 75 -87.74 69.11 52.82
CA ALA A 75 -87.94 69.96 53.97
C ALA A 75 -88.62 69.20 55.11
N SER A 76 -88.20 69.47 56.33
CA SER A 76 -88.94 69.07 57.54
C SER A 76 -89.93 70.17 57.93
N ALA A 77 -90.74 69.91 58.97
CA ALA A 77 -91.65 70.91 59.53
C ALA A 77 -90.93 72.07 60.26
N SER A 78 -89.59 72.08 60.33
CA SER A 78 -88.84 73.16 60.99
C SER A 78 -88.59 74.35 60.07
N THR A 79 -88.74 75.56 60.59
CA THR A 79 -88.44 76.81 59.85
C THR A 79 -86.99 76.87 59.38
N SER A 80 -86.06 76.29 60.16
CA SER A 80 -84.65 76.13 59.78
C SER A 80 -84.42 75.25 58.55
N SER A 81 -85.31 74.29 58.27
CA SER A 81 -85.24 73.47 57.06
C SER A 81 -85.64 74.27 55.83
N CYS A 82 -86.60 75.19 55.96
CA CYS A 82 -87.09 76.06 54.89
C CYS A 82 -86.10 77.20 54.57
N ALA A 83 -85.45 77.76 55.61
CA ALA A 83 -84.51 78.87 55.48
C ALA A 83 -83.31 78.54 54.56
N LYS A 84 -82.93 77.26 54.47
CA LYS A 84 -81.89 76.78 53.54
C LYS A 84 -82.16 77.16 52.09
N CYS A 85 -83.44 77.18 51.69
CA CYS A 85 -83.85 77.49 50.32
C CYS A 85 -84.46 78.88 50.19
N HIS A 86 -85.12 79.40 51.22
CA HIS A 86 -85.87 80.68 51.14
C HIS A 86 -85.20 81.85 51.89
N ARG A 87 -83.92 81.71 52.26
CA ARG A 87 -83.14 82.65 53.12
C ARG A 87 -83.64 82.69 54.57
N ASP A 88 -82.89 83.36 55.44
CA ASP A 88 -83.24 83.52 56.87
C ASP A 88 -84.55 84.30 57.08
N ASP A 89 -85.00 84.99 56.04
CA ASP A 89 -86.22 85.79 55.97
C ASP A 89 -87.49 84.98 56.32
N VAL A 90 -87.48 83.66 56.06
CA VAL A 90 -88.58 82.74 56.39
C VAL A 90 -88.45 82.06 57.75
N ALA A 91 -87.37 82.31 58.49
CA ALA A 91 -87.18 81.74 59.83
C ALA A 91 -88.24 82.25 60.83
N ASN A 92 -88.86 83.40 60.53
CA ASN A 92 -89.94 84.02 61.31
C ASN A 92 -91.03 84.58 60.37
N TYR A 93 -92.31 84.46 60.72
CA TYR A 93 -93.40 85.07 59.94
C TYR A 93 -93.27 86.61 59.94
N ARG A 94 -93.17 87.21 58.74
CA ARG A 94 -93.16 88.66 58.53
C ARG A 94 -94.21 89.03 57.47
N THR A 95 -94.87 90.18 57.62
CA THR A 95 -95.87 90.67 56.65
C THR A 95 -95.32 90.80 55.22
N ALA A 96 -94.01 91.08 55.10
CA ALA A 96 -93.27 91.14 53.84
C ALA A 96 -93.27 89.81 53.06
N HIS A 97 -93.49 88.67 53.72
CA HIS A 97 -93.60 87.35 53.09
C HIS A 97 -94.86 87.21 52.20
N ARG A 98 -95.81 88.16 52.25
CA ARG A 98 -97.03 88.18 51.41
C ARG A 98 -96.88 89.06 50.16
N ASN A 99 -95.71 89.02 49.52
CA ASN A 99 -95.41 89.81 48.31
C ASN A 99 -95.90 89.16 47.00
N ARG A 100 -96.68 88.07 47.08
CA ARG A 100 -97.17 87.23 45.96
C ARG A 100 -96.06 86.48 45.21
N LEU A 101 -94.83 86.51 45.73
CA LEU A 101 -93.68 85.81 45.19
C LEU A 101 -93.25 84.69 46.15
N ILE A 102 -92.78 83.58 45.59
CA ILE A 102 -92.03 82.56 46.31
C ILE A 102 -90.56 82.78 45.96
N GLU A 103 -89.81 83.37 46.88
CA GLU A 103 -88.41 83.74 46.66
C GLU A 103 -87.48 82.61 47.11
N ILE A 104 -86.48 82.28 46.29
CA ILE A 104 -85.48 81.25 46.60
C ILE A 104 -84.09 81.89 46.62
N SER A 105 -83.27 81.52 47.60
CA SER A 105 -81.90 81.98 47.73
C SER A 105 -81.07 81.58 46.50
N THR A 106 -80.36 82.55 45.93
CA THR A 106 -79.36 82.35 44.88
C THR A 106 -78.03 81.81 45.41
N GLY A 107 -77.94 81.50 46.71
CA GLY A 107 -76.81 80.84 47.35
C GLY A 107 -77.35 79.90 48.42
N ILE A 108 -77.44 78.61 48.09
CA ILE A 108 -77.96 77.57 48.97
C ILE A 108 -76.77 76.95 49.71
N ASN A 109 -76.79 76.99 51.05
CA ASN A 109 -75.76 76.39 51.93
C ASN A 109 -74.34 76.98 51.83
N ASN A 110 -74.20 78.29 51.57
CA ASN A 110 -72.92 79.04 51.55
C ASN A 110 -71.87 78.56 50.53
N VAL A 111 -72.28 77.87 49.47
CA VAL A 111 -71.39 77.49 48.36
C VAL A 111 -71.39 78.58 47.30
N ALA A 112 -70.21 79.09 46.94
CA ALA A 112 -70.06 80.07 45.87
C ALA A 112 -70.43 79.44 44.52
N GLY A 113 -71.36 80.05 43.78
CA GLY A 113 -71.82 79.55 42.47
C GLY A 113 -72.98 78.55 42.50
N ALA A 114 -73.49 78.21 43.69
CA ALA A 114 -74.74 77.44 43.84
C ALA A 114 -75.93 78.28 43.35
N THR A 115 -76.53 77.95 42.20
CA THR A 115 -77.62 78.76 41.63
C THR A 115 -78.89 77.97 41.46
N TYR A 116 -80.01 78.60 41.81
CA TYR A 116 -81.33 78.15 41.43
C TYR A 116 -81.77 78.86 40.16
N SER A 117 -82.22 78.13 39.15
CA SER A 117 -82.33 78.65 37.78
C SER A 117 -83.37 79.74 37.57
N ARG A 118 -84.26 80.02 38.55
CA ARG A 118 -85.38 80.96 38.36
C ARG A 118 -85.50 82.07 39.41
N GLY A 119 -84.77 82.02 40.52
CA GLY A 119 -84.75 83.06 41.57
C GLY A 119 -86.06 83.31 42.35
N PHE A 120 -87.22 83.36 41.70
CA PHE A 120 -88.55 83.52 42.31
C PHE A 120 -89.69 82.91 41.45
N PHE A 121 -90.87 82.70 42.06
CA PHE A 121 -92.11 82.29 41.38
C PHE A 121 -93.30 83.16 41.75
N ASN A 122 -94.22 83.38 40.81
CA ASN A 122 -95.51 84.02 41.12
C ASN A 122 -96.48 83.00 41.76
N GLN A 123 -97.16 83.39 42.83
CA GLN A 123 -98.28 82.63 43.40
C GLN A 123 -99.58 82.82 42.60
N THR A 124 -99.58 82.52 41.30
CA THR A 124 -100.76 82.62 40.41
C THR A 124 -101.40 81.26 40.13
N SER A 125 -102.69 81.25 39.77
CA SER A 125 -103.48 80.05 39.43
C SER A 125 -103.01 79.31 38.17
N VAL A 126 -102.11 79.92 37.38
CA VAL A 126 -101.40 79.27 36.26
C VAL A 126 -99.91 79.22 36.62
N PRO A 127 -99.39 78.07 37.08
CA PRO A 127 -97.98 77.91 37.37
C PRO A 127 -97.18 77.74 36.08
N PRO A 128 -95.90 78.14 36.05
CA PRO A 128 -95.02 77.78 34.95
C PRO A 128 -94.79 76.26 34.93
N GLN A 129 -94.89 75.64 33.76
CA GLN A 129 -94.77 74.18 33.55
C GLN A 129 -93.48 73.54 34.10
N ILE A 130 -92.44 74.33 34.38
CA ILE A 130 -91.16 73.85 34.92
C ILE A 130 -90.71 74.80 36.04
N LEU A 131 -90.61 74.32 37.29
CA LEU A 131 -90.20 75.15 38.43
C LEU A 131 -88.71 75.50 38.41
N GLY A 132 -87.87 74.78 37.67
CA GLY A 132 -86.44 75.08 37.56
C GLY A 132 -85.59 74.08 38.34
N THR A 133 -84.28 74.29 38.33
CA THR A 133 -83.24 73.34 38.75
C THR A 133 -82.22 74.04 39.64
N CYS A 134 -81.57 73.28 40.53
CA CYS A 134 -80.42 73.76 41.30
C CYS A 134 -79.13 73.25 40.64
N SER A 135 -78.10 74.08 40.56
CA SER A 135 -76.74 73.69 40.14
C SER A 135 -75.72 74.02 41.23
N ASN A 136 -74.62 73.26 41.28
CA ASN A 136 -73.49 73.46 42.19
C ASN A 136 -73.86 73.48 43.70
N VAL A 137 -74.78 72.62 44.13
CA VAL A 137 -75.19 72.50 45.54
C VAL A 137 -74.58 71.26 46.21
N ASP A 138 -73.98 71.44 47.40
CA ASP A 138 -73.39 70.36 48.21
C ASP A 138 -74.39 69.22 48.53
N CYS A 139 -75.69 69.51 48.54
CA CYS A 139 -76.74 68.54 48.83
C CYS A 139 -76.95 67.47 47.74
N HIS A 140 -76.58 67.75 46.48
CA HIS A 140 -76.83 66.88 45.32
C HIS A 140 -75.54 66.58 44.53
N PHE A 141 -74.42 66.38 45.23
CA PHE A 141 -73.11 66.07 44.63
C PHE A 141 -72.68 67.09 43.55
N GLU A 142 -73.04 68.37 43.74
CA GLU A 142 -72.74 69.47 42.79
C GLU A 142 -73.33 69.26 41.38
N SER A 143 -74.25 68.30 41.21
CA SER A 143 -74.93 68.04 39.93
C SER A 143 -76.16 68.92 39.77
N THR A 144 -76.52 69.23 38.52
CA THR A 144 -77.79 69.89 38.21
C THR A 144 -78.94 68.98 38.63
N THR A 145 -79.79 69.43 39.54
CA THR A 145 -80.93 68.64 40.01
C THR A 145 -81.98 68.48 38.91
N PRO A 146 -82.84 67.45 38.97
CA PRO A 146 -84.09 67.43 38.25
C PRO A 146 -84.90 68.71 38.51
N SER A 147 -85.82 69.01 37.60
CA SER A 147 -86.76 70.11 37.79
C SER A 147 -87.56 69.90 39.08
N TRP A 148 -87.64 70.93 39.90
CA TRP A 148 -88.48 70.91 41.10
C TRP A 148 -89.94 70.61 40.74
N GLY A 149 -90.63 69.83 41.57
CA GLY A 149 -92.00 69.38 41.30
C GLY A 149 -92.11 68.10 40.47
N THR A 150 -91.00 67.44 40.14
CA THR A 150 -91.00 66.12 39.49
C THR A 150 -91.05 64.97 40.52
N SER A 151 -91.26 63.74 40.06
CA SER A 151 -91.34 62.53 40.91
C SER A 151 -90.03 62.28 41.67
N MET A 152 -90.15 61.89 42.95
CA MET A 152 -88.99 61.52 43.78
C MET A 152 -88.32 60.24 43.27
N LEU A 153 -86.99 60.18 43.37
CA LEU A 153 -86.18 59.00 43.04
C LEU A 153 -86.54 57.81 43.94
N LYS A 154 -86.58 56.59 43.37
CA LYS A 154 -86.90 55.32 44.04
C LYS A 154 -85.75 54.33 43.91
N ALA A 155 -85.49 53.59 44.98
CA ALA A 155 -84.49 52.53 44.98
C ALA A 155 -85.20 51.20 44.70
N PRO A 156 -84.60 50.32 43.88
CA PRO A 156 -83.28 50.43 43.27
C PRO A 156 -83.25 51.13 41.89
N GLU A 157 -84.40 51.40 41.27
CA GLU A 157 -84.53 51.77 39.86
C GLU A 157 -83.76 53.06 39.50
N ASP A 158 -83.79 54.05 40.38
CA ASP A 158 -83.21 55.38 40.16
C ASP A 158 -81.84 55.57 40.82
N CYS A 159 -81.22 54.50 41.35
CA CYS A 159 -79.89 54.58 41.98
C CYS A 159 -78.83 55.14 41.01
N SER A 160 -78.97 54.91 39.71
CA SER A 160 -78.07 55.41 38.66
C SER A 160 -78.06 56.94 38.55
N ALA A 161 -79.11 57.62 39.01
CA ALA A 161 -79.16 59.09 39.06
C ALA A 161 -78.06 59.69 39.97
N CYS A 162 -77.52 58.90 40.91
CA CYS A 162 -76.40 59.30 41.77
C CYS A 162 -75.18 58.38 41.64
N HIS A 163 -75.37 57.09 41.31
CA HIS A 163 -74.33 56.06 41.28
C HIS A 163 -73.92 55.63 39.85
N GLY A 164 -74.29 56.39 38.82
CA GLY A 164 -74.00 56.09 37.41
C GLY A 164 -72.63 56.56 36.90
N SER A 165 -71.88 57.34 37.69
CA SER A 165 -70.53 57.78 37.33
C SER A 165 -69.56 57.31 38.39
N ALA A 166 -68.69 56.36 38.01
CA ALA A 166 -67.38 56.28 38.63
C ALA A 166 -66.76 57.70 38.68
N PRO A 167 -66.01 58.07 39.73
CA PRO A 167 -65.23 59.30 39.71
C PRO A 167 -64.51 59.44 38.37
N ALA A 168 -64.51 60.64 37.80
CA ALA A 168 -63.69 60.97 36.63
C ALA A 168 -62.20 61.08 37.02
N ASP A 169 -61.74 60.16 37.86
CA ASP A 169 -60.36 60.05 38.30
C ASP A 169 -59.52 59.19 37.36
N GLY A 170 -60.15 58.56 36.36
CA GLY A 170 -59.52 57.67 35.39
C GLY A 170 -59.12 56.31 35.94
N ASN A 171 -59.44 56.01 37.22
CA ASN A 171 -58.90 54.86 37.95
C ASN A 171 -59.97 53.86 38.39
N HIS A 172 -61.22 54.30 38.48
CA HIS A 172 -62.37 53.43 38.74
C HIS A 172 -62.79 52.60 37.50
N PRO A 173 -63.54 51.49 37.68
CA PRO A 173 -63.93 50.61 36.58
C PRO A 173 -64.68 51.36 35.46
N GLY A 174 -64.05 51.48 34.29
CA GLY A 174 -64.61 52.10 33.08
C GLY A 174 -64.30 51.28 31.83
N SER A 175 -64.88 51.66 30.70
CA SER A 175 -64.60 51.00 29.42
C SER A 175 -63.11 51.12 29.08
N GLY A 176 -62.44 49.99 28.82
CA GLY A 176 -60.99 49.92 28.59
C GLY A 176 -60.12 49.80 29.84
N GLN A 177 -60.68 49.87 31.06
CA GLN A 177 -59.95 49.64 32.30
C GLN A 177 -59.95 48.15 32.70
N LYS A 178 -58.89 47.68 33.37
CA LYS A 178 -58.72 46.24 33.72
C LYS A 178 -59.84 45.70 34.62
N HIS A 179 -60.21 46.42 35.68
CA HIS A 179 -61.33 46.03 36.53
C HIS A 179 -62.68 46.12 35.79
N GLY A 180 -62.85 47.10 34.91
CA GLY A 180 -64.05 47.23 34.07
C GLY A 180 -64.20 46.09 33.05
N ALA A 181 -63.09 45.58 32.50
CA ALA A 181 -63.09 44.45 31.58
C ALA A 181 -63.47 43.12 32.25
N TYR A 182 -63.10 42.92 33.52
CA TYR A 182 -63.36 41.67 34.24
C TYR A 182 -64.68 41.69 35.03
N TYR A 183 -64.93 42.75 35.80
CA TYR A 183 -66.14 42.87 36.64
C TYR A 183 -67.30 43.60 35.95
N GLY A 184 -67.08 44.20 34.79
CA GLY A 184 -68.04 45.08 34.12
C GLY A 184 -68.00 46.52 34.65
N THR A 185 -68.78 47.39 34.02
CA THR A 185 -68.87 48.83 34.35
C THR A 185 -70.21 49.22 34.98
N GLY A 186 -71.10 48.26 35.23
CA GLY A 186 -72.39 48.50 35.90
C GLY A 186 -72.25 48.65 37.41
N THR A 187 -73.31 49.10 38.08
CA THR A 187 -73.33 49.32 39.55
C THR A 187 -72.96 48.07 40.37
N GLY A 188 -73.22 46.87 39.85
CA GLY A 188 -72.82 45.61 40.48
C GLY A 188 -71.30 45.41 40.57
N SER A 189 -70.49 46.04 39.70
CA SER A 189 -69.02 45.94 39.77
C SER A 189 -68.44 46.78 40.90
N CYS A 190 -69.15 47.83 41.33
CA CYS A 190 -68.75 48.67 42.46
C CYS A 190 -68.78 47.88 43.78
N ALA A 191 -69.78 46.99 43.95
CA ALA A 191 -69.94 46.15 45.14
C ALA A 191 -68.80 45.12 45.34
N VAL A 192 -67.95 44.92 44.32
CA VAL A 192 -66.75 44.09 44.43
C VAL A 192 -65.71 44.71 45.37
N CYS A 193 -65.64 46.04 45.37
CA CYS A 193 -64.66 46.81 46.12
C CYS A 193 -65.29 47.71 47.18
N HIS A 194 -66.59 48.00 47.10
CA HIS A 194 -67.30 48.87 48.03
C HIS A 194 -68.43 48.10 48.73
N PRO A 195 -68.85 48.53 49.93
CA PRO A 195 -70.06 48.01 50.55
C PRO A 195 -71.29 48.17 49.68
N ASP A 196 -72.06 47.09 49.55
CA ASP A 196 -73.38 47.12 48.94
C ASP A 196 -74.40 47.62 49.96
N HIS A 197 -75.09 48.70 49.62
CA HIS A 197 -76.06 49.37 50.49
C HIS A 197 -77.52 49.14 50.08
N LEU A 198 -77.78 48.28 49.07
CA LEU A 198 -79.14 48.03 48.59
C LEU A 198 -80.08 47.48 49.69
N GLY A 199 -79.51 46.71 50.63
CA GLY A 199 -80.23 46.10 51.76
C GLY A 199 -80.39 46.97 53.00
N ASP A 200 -79.90 48.21 53.00
CA ASP A 200 -79.99 49.09 54.15
C ASP A 200 -81.42 49.62 54.34
N ALA A 201 -81.83 49.86 55.61
CA ALA A 201 -83.17 50.38 55.94
C ALA A 201 -83.51 51.74 55.28
N LYS A 202 -82.48 52.48 54.86
CA LYS A 202 -82.59 53.70 54.04
C LYS A 202 -81.59 53.59 52.87
N PRO A 203 -81.98 53.04 51.71
CA PRO A 203 -81.07 52.86 50.57
C PRO A 203 -80.53 54.21 50.08
N PHE A 204 -81.40 55.23 49.98
CA PHE A 204 -81.01 56.63 49.78
C PHE A 204 -80.70 57.30 51.11
N ALA A 205 -79.46 57.78 51.26
CA ALA A 205 -79.05 58.65 52.35
C ALA A 205 -78.67 60.02 51.79
N HIS A 206 -79.23 61.09 52.36
CA HIS A 206 -78.91 62.46 51.95
C HIS A 206 -77.53 62.84 52.49
N ALA A 207 -76.71 63.57 51.71
CA ALA A 207 -75.36 63.99 52.13
C ALA A 207 -75.34 64.72 53.50
N THR A 208 -76.46 65.34 53.87
CA THR A 208 -76.64 66.13 55.09
C THR A 208 -77.58 65.51 56.12
N SER A 209 -78.14 64.31 55.92
CA SER A 209 -79.08 63.72 56.89
C SER A 209 -79.04 62.19 56.90
N ALA A 210 -78.74 61.65 58.09
CA ALA A 210 -78.47 60.26 58.49
C ALA A 210 -77.01 59.80 58.35
N GLY A 211 -76.38 59.54 59.52
CA GLY A 211 -75.12 58.81 59.73
C GLY A 211 -74.19 58.68 58.54
N SER A 212 -73.17 59.55 58.47
CA SER A 212 -72.12 59.61 57.46
C SER A 212 -71.69 58.22 56.95
N ARG A 213 -72.16 57.81 55.77
CA ARG A 213 -71.59 56.63 55.09
C ARG A 213 -70.18 57.01 54.63
N ALA A 214 -69.17 56.48 55.30
CA ALA A 214 -67.80 56.63 54.86
C ALA A 214 -67.65 55.98 53.48
N LEU A 215 -66.81 56.56 52.62
CA LEU A 215 -66.31 55.81 51.47
C LEU A 215 -65.55 54.62 52.09
N ALA A 216 -65.86 53.39 51.71
CA ALA A 216 -65.20 52.22 52.28
C ALA A 216 -64.78 51.30 51.16
N VAL A 217 -63.57 50.76 51.25
CA VAL A 217 -63.08 49.74 50.33
C VAL A 217 -62.99 48.42 51.09
N GLN A 218 -63.73 47.42 50.63
CA GLN A 218 -63.74 46.07 51.19
C GLN A 218 -63.55 45.04 50.09
N PHE A 219 -62.84 43.97 50.40
CA PHE A 219 -62.55 42.89 49.46
C PHE A 219 -63.20 41.60 49.94
N THR A 220 -64.51 41.48 49.69
CA THR A 220 -65.34 40.36 50.17
C THR A 220 -65.62 39.32 49.08
N THR A 221 -65.44 39.68 47.82
CA THR A 221 -65.82 38.87 46.66
C THR A 221 -64.66 38.04 46.13
N LEU A 222 -64.91 36.76 45.79
CA LEU A 222 -63.93 35.90 45.13
C LEU A 222 -63.61 36.42 43.70
N PRO A 223 -62.37 36.24 43.19
CA PRO A 223 -61.25 35.53 43.81
C PRO A 223 -60.41 36.38 44.80
N ASN A 224 -60.75 37.64 45.03
CA ASN A 224 -59.94 38.61 45.79
C ASN A 224 -60.34 38.79 47.26
N ARG A 225 -60.84 37.77 47.95
CA ARG A 225 -61.32 37.92 49.33
C ARG A 225 -60.18 38.09 50.34
N GLY A 226 -60.30 39.05 51.27
CA GLY A 226 -59.50 39.12 52.50
C GLY A 226 -58.30 40.08 52.53
N GLY A 227 -58.10 40.92 51.51
CA GLY A 227 -57.02 41.93 51.51
C GLY A 227 -57.36 43.25 52.22
N SER A 228 -56.49 44.24 52.06
CA SER A 228 -56.60 45.57 52.70
C SER A 228 -56.27 46.73 51.76
N TYR A 229 -56.77 47.93 52.07
CA TYR A 229 -56.52 49.18 51.34
C TYR A 229 -55.77 50.18 52.24
N SER A 230 -54.69 50.77 51.76
CA SER A 230 -53.73 51.50 52.61
C SER A 230 -54.10 52.96 52.94
N ARG A 231 -55.24 53.49 52.49
CA ARG A 231 -55.64 54.89 52.71
C ARG A 231 -56.87 55.01 53.59
N ASP A 232 -56.93 56.11 54.34
CA ASP A 232 -58.13 56.53 55.06
C ASP A 232 -59.18 57.06 54.07
N LEU A 233 -60.42 56.63 54.27
CA LEU A 233 -61.56 56.91 53.41
C LEU A 233 -62.70 57.65 54.15
N SER A 234 -62.39 58.26 55.29
CA SER A 234 -63.32 59.07 56.08
C SER A 234 -63.92 60.27 55.30
N TYR A 235 -65.23 60.47 55.44
CA TYR A 235 -66.02 61.61 54.90
C TYR A 235 -65.66 62.91 55.66
N PRO A 236 -65.62 64.15 55.07
CA PRO A 236 -66.44 64.71 53.96
C PRO A 236 -65.80 64.86 52.58
N ASN A 237 -64.72 64.16 52.27
CA ASN A 237 -63.90 64.55 51.12
C ASN A 237 -64.54 64.27 49.72
N TYR A 238 -65.60 63.46 49.56
CA TYR A 238 -66.16 63.07 48.23
C TYR A 238 -67.11 64.11 47.60
N LEU A 239 -66.74 65.38 47.62
CA LEU A 239 -67.34 66.39 46.74
C LEU A 239 -66.35 66.69 45.61
N PRO A 240 -66.79 66.81 44.32
CA PRO A 240 -65.90 67.15 43.21
C PRO A 240 -65.04 68.39 43.52
N SER A 241 -65.62 69.40 44.17
CA SER A 241 -64.91 70.62 44.59
C SER A 241 -63.98 70.49 45.81
N LYS A 242 -64.04 69.41 46.60
CA LYS A 242 -63.28 69.25 47.88
C LYS A 242 -62.32 68.05 47.88
N SER A 243 -61.80 67.67 46.72
CA SER A 243 -61.06 66.42 46.54
C SER A 243 -59.58 66.46 47.00
N GLY A 244 -59.26 65.82 48.13
CA GLY A 244 -57.88 65.42 48.50
C GLY A 244 -57.42 64.10 47.85
N LEU A 245 -56.11 63.81 47.84
CA LEU A 245 -55.50 62.56 47.30
C LEU A 245 -55.96 61.30 48.07
N ARG A 246 -56.62 60.35 47.39
CA ARG A 246 -57.20 59.12 47.99
C ARG A 246 -56.72 57.79 47.42
N ASN A 247 -55.81 57.83 46.46
CA ASN A 247 -55.20 56.64 45.89
C ASN A 247 -54.31 55.95 46.93
N GLY A 248 -54.57 54.67 47.17
CA GLY A 248 -53.91 53.81 48.16
C GLY A 248 -53.46 52.49 47.55
N SER A 249 -52.68 51.73 48.32
CA SER A 249 -52.18 50.42 47.90
C SER A 249 -53.18 49.32 48.25
N CYS A 250 -53.40 48.42 47.30
CA CYS A 250 -54.19 47.20 47.46
C CYS A 250 -53.23 46.06 47.86
N LEU A 251 -53.42 45.47 49.05
CA LEU A 251 -52.48 44.51 49.63
C LEU A 251 -53.17 43.19 49.98
N GLY A 252 -52.46 42.07 49.80
CA GLY A 252 -52.93 40.74 50.21
C GLY A 252 -54.05 40.15 49.35
N LEU A 253 -54.10 40.50 48.07
CA LEU A 253 -55.16 40.10 47.13
C LEU A 253 -54.60 39.19 46.03
N TYR A 254 -55.40 38.24 45.56
CA TYR A 254 -55.00 37.28 44.54
C TYR A 254 -54.64 37.94 43.19
N CYS A 255 -55.50 38.77 42.62
CA CYS A 255 -55.27 39.46 41.35
C CYS A 255 -54.13 40.49 41.41
N HIS A 256 -53.72 40.88 42.62
CA HIS A 256 -52.55 41.73 42.87
C HIS A 256 -51.42 40.95 43.51
N SER A 257 -51.26 39.68 43.15
CA SER A 257 -50.16 38.81 43.54
C SER A 257 -49.44 38.25 42.31
N PRO A 258 -48.27 37.61 42.49
CA PRO A 258 -47.64 36.86 41.41
C PRO A 258 -48.39 35.60 40.97
N GLY A 259 -49.52 35.24 41.62
CA GLY A 259 -50.30 34.04 41.28
C GLY A 259 -49.60 32.71 41.56
N ASN A 260 -48.56 32.71 42.40
CA ASN A 260 -47.72 31.54 42.69
C ASN A 260 -48.22 30.67 43.86
N LYS A 261 -49.15 31.18 44.67
CA LYS A 261 -49.75 30.50 45.83
C LYS A 261 -51.27 30.51 45.75
N ASN A 262 -51.90 29.49 46.33
CA ASN A 262 -53.36 29.37 46.40
C ASN A 262 -53.99 30.04 47.64
N SER A 263 -53.16 30.49 48.59
CA SER A 263 -53.52 31.19 49.82
C SER A 263 -52.28 31.92 50.36
N SER A 264 -52.46 32.90 51.24
CA SER A 264 -51.35 33.71 51.79
C SER A 264 -50.46 34.31 50.68
N PHE A 265 -51.10 35.11 49.83
CA PHE A 265 -50.50 35.63 48.60
C PHE A 265 -49.23 36.44 48.85
N ASP A 266 -48.21 36.22 48.02
CA ASP A 266 -47.00 37.04 48.03
C ASP A 266 -47.29 38.43 47.46
N ALA A 267 -46.50 39.42 47.91
CA ALA A 267 -46.56 40.75 47.34
C ALA A 267 -46.16 40.70 45.85
N PRO A 268 -46.83 41.49 44.99
CA PRO A 268 -46.45 41.62 43.59
C PRO A 268 -45.07 42.30 43.49
N ASN A 269 -44.36 42.11 42.37
CA ASN A 269 -43.07 42.77 42.13
C ASN A 269 -43.14 44.30 42.21
N GLN A 270 -44.30 44.87 41.85
CA GLN A 270 -44.64 46.28 42.01
C GLN A 270 -45.95 46.37 42.78
N VAL A 271 -45.95 47.14 43.88
CA VAL A 271 -47.14 47.32 44.74
C VAL A 271 -48.28 47.89 43.91
N ALA A 272 -49.43 47.22 43.93
CA ALA A 272 -50.62 47.67 43.22
C ALA A 272 -51.23 48.88 43.93
N THR A 273 -51.03 50.07 43.37
CA THR A 273 -51.68 51.30 43.84
C THR A 273 -52.90 51.61 42.99
N TRP A 274 -53.97 52.13 43.60
CA TRP A 274 -55.12 52.64 42.88
C TRP A 274 -54.70 53.74 41.90
N GLY A 275 -55.09 53.59 40.63
CA GLY A 275 -54.63 54.45 39.53
C GLY A 275 -53.19 54.26 39.07
N GLY A 276 -52.48 53.26 39.59
CA GLY A 276 -51.21 52.82 39.06
C GLY A 276 -51.36 51.93 37.83
N THR A 277 -50.31 51.86 37.01
CA THR A 277 -50.23 50.89 35.91
C THR A 277 -49.42 49.68 36.34
N LEU A 278 -50.00 48.48 36.21
CA LEU A 278 -49.31 47.22 36.47
C LEU A 278 -49.22 46.41 35.18
N ASN A 279 -48.01 46.21 34.66
CA ASN A 279 -47.77 45.29 33.54
C ASN A 279 -47.44 43.88 34.07
N CYS A 280 -47.23 42.90 33.19
CA CYS A 280 -46.94 41.52 33.60
C CYS A 280 -45.78 41.44 34.60
N ALA A 281 -44.67 42.16 34.32
CA ALA A 281 -43.46 42.21 35.15
C ALA A 281 -43.72 42.81 36.55
N GLY A 282 -44.73 43.69 36.66
CA GLY A 282 -45.19 44.25 37.92
C GLY A 282 -45.92 43.25 38.81
N CYS A 283 -46.63 42.26 38.26
CA CYS A 283 -47.23 41.18 39.05
C CYS A 283 -46.23 40.06 39.33
N HIS A 284 -45.68 39.47 38.26
CA HIS A 284 -44.80 38.31 38.30
C HIS A 284 -43.63 38.50 37.31
N LYS A 285 -42.53 37.76 37.48
CA LYS A 285 -41.44 37.78 36.50
C LYS A 285 -41.93 37.31 35.11
N ALA A 286 -41.28 37.68 34.02
CA ALA A 286 -41.71 37.35 32.65
C ALA A 286 -40.54 36.76 31.81
N GLY A 287 -40.57 36.89 30.48
CA GLY A 287 -39.50 36.40 29.60
C GLY A 287 -38.28 37.34 29.53
N LEU A 288 -37.21 36.92 28.84
CA LEU A 288 -35.96 37.71 28.68
C LEU A 288 -36.17 39.16 28.25
N ALA A 289 -37.07 39.41 27.30
CA ALA A 289 -37.37 40.76 26.80
C ALA A 289 -37.88 41.73 27.88
N SER A 290 -38.35 41.23 29.03
CA SER A 290 -38.82 42.05 30.15
C SER A 290 -37.68 42.51 31.10
N GLY A 291 -36.46 41.97 30.97
CA GLY A 291 -35.36 42.22 31.91
C GLY A 291 -35.51 41.54 33.29
N SER A 292 -36.65 40.90 33.58
CA SER A 292 -36.93 40.21 34.84
C SER A 292 -37.41 38.78 34.56
N VAL A 293 -36.45 37.86 34.38
CA VAL A 293 -36.70 36.51 33.89
C VAL A 293 -37.32 35.61 34.95
N MET A 294 -38.38 34.87 34.58
CA MET A 294 -39.02 33.90 35.45
C MET A 294 -38.10 32.71 35.76
N THR A 295 -37.97 32.39 37.05
CA THR A 295 -37.08 31.33 37.57
C THR A 295 -37.81 30.18 38.25
N SER A 296 -39.15 30.21 38.29
CA SER A 296 -39.95 29.14 38.91
C SER A 296 -39.90 27.86 38.08
N GLY A 297 -39.73 26.72 38.73
CA GLY A 297 -39.60 25.41 38.06
C GLY A 297 -38.50 25.44 36.99
N SER A 298 -38.83 25.06 35.75
CA SER A 298 -37.88 25.06 34.62
C SER A 298 -37.95 26.33 33.74
N HIS A 299 -38.64 27.40 34.16
CA HIS A 299 -38.83 28.57 33.31
C HIS A 299 -37.52 29.19 32.82
N ALA A 300 -36.51 29.33 33.68
CA ALA A 300 -35.23 29.93 33.32
C ALA A 300 -34.71 29.32 32.01
N LYS A 301 -34.61 27.99 31.94
CA LYS A 301 -34.12 27.29 30.73
C LYS A 301 -34.96 27.50 29.46
N HIS A 302 -36.23 27.82 29.60
CA HIS A 302 -37.16 27.98 28.49
C HIS A 302 -37.30 29.43 28.01
N VAL A 303 -37.10 30.42 28.90
CA VAL A 303 -37.40 31.83 28.62
C VAL A 303 -36.23 32.81 28.85
N ASP A 304 -35.08 32.34 29.35
CA ASP A 304 -33.91 33.19 29.66
C ASP A 304 -32.97 33.46 28.48
N GLY A 305 -33.19 32.82 27.33
CA GLY A 305 -32.35 32.96 26.14
C GLY A 305 -30.99 32.25 26.20
N SER A 306 -30.66 31.55 27.29
CA SER A 306 -29.42 30.77 27.42
C SER A 306 -29.43 29.50 26.56
N VAL A 307 -30.60 28.88 26.39
CA VAL A 307 -30.82 27.70 25.54
C VAL A 307 -31.98 27.96 24.57
N SER A 308 -33.02 28.63 25.02
CA SER A 308 -34.15 29.06 24.20
C SER A 308 -34.80 30.31 24.78
N SER A 309 -35.54 31.04 23.95
CA SER A 309 -36.36 32.18 24.38
C SER A 309 -37.81 31.98 23.91
N PHE A 310 -38.47 30.95 24.43
CA PHE A 310 -39.84 30.63 24.04
C PHE A 310 -40.83 31.69 24.51
N ALA A 311 -41.83 31.97 23.67
CA ALA A 311 -42.98 32.74 24.07
C ALA A 311 -43.85 31.94 25.05
N CYS A 312 -44.50 32.64 26.00
CA CYS A 312 -45.38 32.02 26.98
C CYS A 312 -46.53 31.23 26.31
N SER A 313 -47.00 31.71 25.16
CA SER A 313 -48.03 31.06 24.34
C SER A 313 -47.67 29.63 23.89
N LYS A 314 -46.39 29.22 23.90
CA LYS A 314 -46.02 27.83 23.60
C LYS A 314 -46.56 26.85 24.64
N CYS A 315 -46.61 27.24 25.92
CA CYS A 315 -47.02 26.37 27.04
C CYS A 315 -48.29 26.83 27.75
N HIS A 316 -48.67 28.10 27.58
CA HIS A 316 -49.79 28.74 28.24
C HIS A 316 -50.75 29.37 27.22
N PHE A 317 -50.99 28.69 26.10
CA PHE A 317 -51.74 29.20 24.94
C PHE A 317 -53.14 29.72 25.28
N ALA A 318 -53.83 29.08 26.22
CA ALA A 318 -55.14 29.51 26.70
C ALA A 318 -55.12 30.84 27.47
N THR A 319 -53.96 31.25 28.02
CA THR A 319 -53.83 32.46 28.84
C THR A 319 -52.92 33.53 28.22
N ALA A 320 -52.08 33.17 27.23
CA ALA A 320 -51.11 34.08 26.63
C ALA A 320 -51.03 33.90 25.10
N THR A 321 -51.06 35.02 24.35
CA THR A 321 -50.80 35.04 22.90
C THR A 321 -49.34 35.34 22.56
N SER A 322 -48.62 36.00 23.49
CA SER A 322 -47.19 36.30 23.39
C SER A 322 -46.53 36.22 24.78
N SER A 323 -45.25 36.58 24.90
CA SER A 323 -44.58 36.65 26.21
C SER A 323 -45.13 37.75 27.14
N MET A 324 -45.83 38.76 26.61
CA MET A 324 -46.28 39.94 27.37
C MET A 324 -47.74 40.31 27.07
N THR A 325 -48.52 39.40 26.49
CA THR A 325 -49.92 39.65 26.09
C THR A 325 -50.81 38.53 26.59
N ILE A 326 -51.84 38.90 27.36
CA ILE A 326 -52.86 37.99 27.88
C ILE A 326 -53.84 37.65 26.76
N ALA A 327 -54.14 36.36 26.56
CA ALA A 327 -55.12 35.88 25.59
C ALA A 327 -56.55 35.98 26.11
N ASP A 328 -56.77 35.48 27.33
CA ASP A 328 -58.05 35.46 28.01
C ASP A 328 -57.84 35.93 29.45
N VAL A 329 -58.42 37.09 29.77
CA VAL A 329 -58.31 37.70 31.10
C VAL A 329 -59.00 36.82 32.15
N ALA A 330 -60.14 36.21 31.82
CA ALA A 330 -60.88 35.37 32.76
C ALA A 330 -60.09 34.12 33.14
N GLN A 331 -59.39 33.50 32.18
CA GLN A 331 -58.49 32.37 32.46
C GLN A 331 -57.23 32.83 33.21
N HIS A 332 -56.64 33.98 32.87
CA HIS A 332 -55.43 34.47 33.54
C HIS A 332 -55.63 34.74 35.05
N VAL A 333 -56.84 35.14 35.46
CA VAL A 333 -57.16 35.44 36.87
C VAL A 333 -58.14 34.45 37.51
N ASN A 334 -58.18 33.20 37.05
CA ASN A 334 -59.11 32.15 37.55
C ASN A 334 -58.64 31.43 38.84
N GLY A 335 -57.48 31.76 39.41
CA GLY A 335 -56.93 31.03 40.57
C GLY A 335 -56.24 29.71 40.23
N ARG A 336 -55.85 29.49 38.97
CA ARG A 336 -55.20 28.27 38.49
C ARG A 336 -53.92 28.57 37.72
N VAL A 337 -53.12 27.52 37.51
CA VAL A 337 -52.02 27.48 36.54
C VAL A 337 -52.49 26.61 35.38
N ASP A 338 -52.79 27.26 34.25
CA ASP A 338 -53.31 26.59 33.05
C ASP A 338 -52.18 26.28 32.07
N ILE A 339 -51.88 25.00 31.92
CA ILE A 339 -50.86 24.47 31.01
C ILE A 339 -51.61 24.04 29.74
N SER A 340 -51.44 24.83 28.69
CA SER A 340 -52.10 24.63 27.40
C SER A 340 -51.07 24.79 26.29
N PHE A 341 -50.64 23.68 25.69
CA PHE A 341 -49.73 23.70 24.55
C PHE A 341 -50.46 24.17 23.28
N GLY A 342 -49.86 25.12 22.56
CA GLY A 342 -50.45 25.68 21.34
C GLY A 342 -50.45 24.68 20.18
N SER A 343 -51.54 24.60 19.42
CA SER A 343 -51.70 23.67 18.29
C SER A 343 -50.75 23.94 17.12
N SER A 344 -50.26 25.18 16.99
CA SER A 344 -49.29 25.61 15.98
C SER A 344 -47.83 25.56 16.46
N THR A 345 -47.57 24.94 17.62
CA THR A 345 -46.25 24.94 18.25
C THR A 345 -45.66 23.54 18.31
N SER A 346 -44.34 23.42 18.46
CA SER A 346 -43.67 22.13 18.68
C SER A 346 -43.99 21.45 20.02
N ALA A 347 -44.89 22.02 20.83
CA ALA A 347 -45.43 21.38 22.03
C ALA A 347 -46.83 20.76 21.81
N VAL A 348 -47.38 20.84 20.60
CA VAL A 348 -48.69 20.28 20.25
C VAL A 348 -48.80 18.81 20.65
N ASN A 349 -49.98 18.40 21.11
CA ASN A 349 -50.28 17.06 21.64
C ASN A 349 -49.47 16.64 22.89
N GLY A 350 -48.74 17.57 23.50
CA GLY A 350 -48.04 17.34 24.76
C GLY A 350 -49.00 17.04 25.90
N SER A 351 -48.49 16.30 26.88
CA SER A 351 -49.19 16.00 28.13
C SER A 351 -48.39 16.45 29.34
N TYR A 352 -49.10 16.80 30.41
CA TYR A 352 -48.52 17.14 31.70
C TYR A 352 -49.03 16.15 32.75
N ASN A 353 -48.10 15.46 33.39
CA ASN A 353 -48.36 14.41 34.39
C ASN A 353 -49.33 13.32 33.88
N GLY A 354 -49.19 12.93 32.61
CA GLY A 354 -50.03 11.90 31.97
C GLY A 354 -51.35 12.40 31.41
N ILE A 355 -51.71 13.68 31.60
CA ILE A 355 -52.95 14.27 31.08
C ILE A 355 -52.62 15.11 29.84
N VAL A 356 -53.28 14.84 28.73
CA VAL A 356 -53.13 15.62 27.48
C VAL A 356 -53.60 17.05 27.71
N SER A 357 -52.79 18.04 27.27
CA SER A 357 -53.13 19.46 27.36
C SER A 357 -54.45 19.79 26.66
N PRO A 358 -55.31 20.67 27.21
CA PRO A 358 -55.04 21.57 28.34
C PRO A 358 -55.22 20.92 29.73
N VAL A 359 -54.35 21.32 30.67
CA VAL A 359 -54.37 20.86 32.08
C VAL A 359 -54.38 22.08 33.01
N SER A 360 -55.20 22.05 34.05
CA SER A 360 -55.27 23.12 35.06
C SER A 360 -54.89 22.58 36.44
N LYS A 361 -54.09 23.34 37.20
CA LYS A 361 -53.69 22.95 38.57
C LYS A 361 -53.70 24.11 39.54
N LEU A 362 -53.67 23.82 40.83
CA LEU A 362 -53.55 24.85 41.87
C LEU A 362 -52.13 25.45 41.90
N PRO A 363 -51.98 26.78 42.03
CA PRO A 363 -50.69 27.40 42.30
C PRO A 363 -50.02 26.82 43.55
N GLY A 364 -48.71 26.64 43.51
CA GLY A 364 -47.92 26.06 44.60
C GLY A 364 -47.95 24.51 44.69
N SER A 365 -48.77 23.83 43.88
CA SER A 365 -48.74 22.37 43.78
C SER A 365 -47.45 21.84 43.13
N GLY A 366 -47.07 20.61 43.46
CA GLY A 366 -45.89 19.93 42.92
C GLY A 366 -45.83 19.93 41.39
N TYR A 367 -44.62 19.85 40.84
CA TYR A 367 -44.39 19.80 39.40
C TYR A 367 -44.57 18.38 38.84
N GLY A 368 -44.95 18.27 37.57
CA GLY A 368 -45.23 17.01 36.86
C GLY A 368 -44.33 16.76 35.64
N ALA A 369 -44.40 15.53 35.11
CA ALA A 369 -43.66 15.10 33.93
C ALA A 369 -44.30 15.61 32.62
N CYS A 370 -43.48 16.10 31.68
CA CYS A 370 -43.92 16.55 30.37
C CYS A 370 -43.64 15.46 29.33
N SER A 371 -44.67 14.85 28.75
CA SER A 371 -44.53 13.78 27.75
C SER A 371 -45.11 14.17 26.41
N ASN A 372 -44.65 13.52 25.33
CA ASN A 372 -45.11 13.76 23.95
C ASN A 372 -44.89 15.20 23.46
N VAL A 373 -43.84 15.86 23.94
CA VAL A 373 -43.42 17.21 23.52
C VAL A 373 -42.20 17.07 22.62
N TYR A 374 -42.22 17.61 21.39
CA TYR A 374 -41.14 17.43 20.42
C TYR A 374 -39.75 17.84 20.97
N CYS A 375 -39.67 18.93 21.73
CA CYS A 375 -38.42 19.38 22.35
C CYS A 375 -37.83 18.39 23.35
N HIS A 376 -38.62 17.41 23.84
CA HIS A 376 -38.17 16.32 24.70
C HIS A 376 -37.98 15.01 23.93
N SER A 377 -37.90 15.08 22.60
CA SER A 377 -37.62 13.92 21.77
C SER A 377 -36.14 13.78 21.44
N ASN A 378 -35.76 12.64 20.86
CA ASN A 378 -34.45 12.46 20.23
C ASN A 378 -34.34 13.13 18.85
N GLY A 379 -35.39 13.79 18.35
CA GLY A 379 -35.48 14.33 17.00
C GLY A 379 -35.62 13.23 15.94
N GLN A 380 -34.64 12.32 15.88
CA GLN A 380 -34.59 11.22 14.92
C GLN A 380 -34.06 9.94 15.58
N SER A 381 -34.69 8.81 15.28
CA SER A 381 -34.24 7.48 15.74
C SER A 381 -32.99 6.98 15.01
N GLU A 382 -32.38 5.90 15.51
CA GLU A 382 -31.19 5.28 14.91
C GLU A 382 -31.40 4.76 13.49
N GLY A 383 -32.61 4.31 13.15
CA GLY A 383 -32.98 3.89 11.78
C GLY A 383 -33.46 5.05 10.89
N GLY A 384 -33.44 6.28 11.39
CA GLY A 384 -33.91 7.47 10.68
C GLY A 384 -35.42 7.65 10.69
N VAL A 385 -36.19 6.59 10.97
CA VAL A 385 -37.67 6.62 10.96
C VAL A 385 -38.24 6.66 12.38
N GLY A 386 -39.17 7.57 12.63
CA GLY A 386 -39.85 7.75 13.90
C GLY A 386 -39.09 8.58 14.94
N ILE A 387 -39.85 9.06 15.93
CA ILE A 387 -39.40 9.96 16.99
C ILE A 387 -39.65 9.28 18.34
N ALA A 388 -38.63 9.25 19.20
CA ALA A 388 -38.75 8.75 20.57
C ALA A 388 -38.76 9.92 21.56
N TYR A 389 -39.77 9.96 22.42
CA TYR A 389 -39.96 11.01 23.41
C TYR A 389 -39.38 10.62 24.78
N ARG A 390 -38.98 11.62 25.55
CA ARG A 390 -38.67 11.53 26.98
C ARG A 390 -39.73 12.26 27.79
N ALA A 391 -39.80 11.91 29.06
CA ALA A 391 -40.74 12.48 30.02
C ALA A 391 -40.01 13.23 31.15
N PRO A 392 -39.30 14.35 30.87
CA PRO A 392 -38.65 15.11 31.91
C PRO A 392 -39.67 15.73 32.87
N VAL A 393 -39.28 15.84 34.14
CA VAL A 393 -40.09 16.46 35.19
C VAL A 393 -39.81 17.96 35.25
N TRP A 394 -40.86 18.78 35.17
CA TRP A 394 -40.74 20.23 35.29
C TRP A 394 -40.14 20.61 36.66
N GLY A 395 -39.22 21.57 36.71
CA GLY A 395 -38.48 21.93 37.91
C GLY A 395 -37.38 20.94 38.35
N SER A 396 -37.20 19.81 37.63
CA SER A 396 -36.11 18.86 37.91
C SER A 396 -34.97 18.98 36.89
N GLY A 397 -33.81 19.42 37.35
CA GLY A 397 -32.61 19.51 36.53
C GLY A 397 -32.00 18.16 36.14
N THR A 398 -32.37 17.05 36.79
CA THR A 398 -31.77 15.73 36.53
C THR A 398 -32.36 15.04 35.31
N THR A 399 -33.63 15.30 34.99
CA THR A 399 -34.35 14.62 33.91
C THR A 399 -34.29 15.35 32.57
N GLY A 400 -33.75 16.57 32.53
CA GLY A 400 -33.70 17.43 31.34
C GLY A 400 -32.30 17.95 31.02
N LYS A 401 -31.24 17.21 31.37
CA LYS A 401 -29.86 17.56 30.99
C LYS A 401 -29.62 17.27 29.51
N CYS A 402 -28.68 17.99 28.90
CA CYS A 402 -28.05 17.55 27.64
C CYS A 402 -27.61 16.08 27.80
N GLY A 403 -27.84 15.24 26.79
CA GLY A 403 -27.62 13.79 26.91
C GLY A 403 -28.86 12.95 27.28
N SER A 404 -29.87 13.56 27.94
CA SER A 404 -31.06 12.82 28.41
C SER A 404 -32.06 12.52 27.28
N CYS A 405 -32.14 13.42 26.29
CA CYS A 405 -33.05 13.32 25.14
C CYS A 405 -32.41 12.53 24.00
N HIS A 406 -31.21 12.94 23.61
CA HIS A 406 -30.31 12.20 22.73
C HIS A 406 -28.94 12.14 23.40
N ALA A 407 -28.17 11.10 23.10
CA ALA A 407 -26.75 11.05 23.40
C ALA A 407 -26.06 12.37 23.00
N ASP A 408 -25.17 12.90 23.82
CA ASP A 408 -24.35 14.04 23.46
C ASP A 408 -22.95 13.55 23.06
N GLY A 409 -22.37 14.09 22.00
CA GLY A 409 -21.06 13.64 21.54
C GLY A 409 -20.04 13.72 22.69
N SER A 410 -19.12 12.75 22.76
CA SER A 410 -18.09 12.68 23.80
C SER A 410 -17.46 14.08 23.99
N ASN A 411 -17.57 14.62 25.21
CA ASN A 411 -17.04 15.92 25.66
C ASN A 411 -17.93 17.17 25.50
N HIS A 412 -19.26 17.05 25.33
CA HIS A 412 -20.15 18.23 25.41
C HIS A 412 -20.53 18.60 26.86
N ASN A 413 -20.68 17.61 27.77
CA ASN A 413 -20.68 17.69 29.24
C ASN A 413 -20.62 16.24 29.80
N GLU A 414 -19.71 15.95 30.73
CA GLU A 414 -19.53 14.69 31.52
C GLU A 414 -20.47 13.48 31.22
N ALA A 415 -19.86 12.35 30.85
CA ALA A 415 -20.38 10.97 30.97
C ALA A 415 -21.63 10.51 30.19
N ALA A 416 -22.08 11.20 29.13
CA ALA A 416 -23.08 10.63 28.22
C ALA A 416 -22.47 9.83 27.06
N ALA A 417 -23.21 8.81 26.59
CA ALA A 417 -22.79 7.96 25.48
C ALA A 417 -22.72 8.78 24.18
N ALA A 418 -21.81 8.43 23.27
CA ALA A 418 -21.72 9.07 21.96
C ALA A 418 -23.00 8.86 21.15
N MET A 419 -23.39 9.86 20.34
CA MET A 419 -24.54 9.74 19.44
C MET A 419 -24.42 8.50 18.54
N SER A 420 -25.40 7.60 18.65
CA SER A 420 -25.49 6.37 17.85
C SER A 420 -26.39 6.50 16.62
N SER A 421 -27.16 7.58 16.48
CA SER A 421 -28.11 7.71 15.38
C SER A 421 -27.43 7.77 14.01
N GLY A 422 -27.81 6.86 13.10
CA GLY A 422 -27.21 6.76 11.77
C GLY A 422 -25.68 6.61 11.82
N SER A 423 -24.96 7.49 11.13
CA SER A 423 -23.48 7.41 11.03
C SER A 423 -22.72 8.30 12.03
N HIS A 424 -23.40 8.83 13.06
CA HIS A 424 -22.77 9.76 14.03
C HIS A 424 -21.58 9.13 14.74
N GLN A 425 -21.69 7.89 15.25
CA GLN A 425 -20.59 7.25 15.98
C GLN A 425 -19.30 7.18 15.14
N LYS A 426 -19.43 6.91 13.84
CA LYS A 426 -18.28 6.93 12.92
C LYS A 426 -17.79 8.35 12.72
N HIS A 427 -18.61 9.31 12.29
CA HIS A 427 -18.15 10.68 12.00
C HIS A 427 -17.61 11.39 13.25
N LEU A 428 -18.21 11.15 14.41
CA LEU A 428 -17.76 11.61 15.73
C LEU A 428 -16.61 10.77 16.31
N SER A 429 -16.01 9.85 15.54
CA SER A 429 -14.66 9.32 15.81
C SER A 429 -13.54 10.10 15.09
N TYR A 430 -13.85 10.86 14.02
CA TYR A 430 -12.90 11.68 13.25
C TYR A 430 -12.76 13.09 13.83
N THR A 431 -11.56 13.52 14.25
CA THR A 431 -11.37 14.88 14.78
C THR A 431 -11.68 15.99 13.76
N LEU A 432 -11.62 15.70 12.46
CA LEU A 432 -12.00 16.59 11.35
C LEU A 432 -11.42 18.02 11.45
N LEU A 433 -10.18 18.13 11.92
CA LEU A 433 -9.51 19.42 12.17
C LEU A 433 -10.24 20.30 13.20
N ALA A 434 -11.07 19.75 14.08
CA ALA A 434 -11.73 20.45 15.17
C ALA A 434 -11.02 20.19 16.51
N THR A 435 -10.95 21.20 17.38
CA THR A 435 -10.30 21.11 18.70
C THR A 435 -11.23 20.61 19.82
N SER A 436 -12.53 20.53 19.57
CA SER A 436 -13.52 20.04 20.54
C SER A 436 -14.68 19.29 19.88
N GLY A 437 -15.38 18.47 20.68
CA GLY A 437 -16.54 17.69 20.25
C GLY A 437 -17.65 18.50 19.56
N PRO A 438 -18.13 19.62 20.14
CA PRO A 438 -19.28 20.36 19.60
C PRO A 438 -18.99 21.03 18.24
N VAL A 439 -17.75 21.46 18.02
CA VAL A 439 -17.29 22.05 16.75
C VAL A 439 -17.45 21.06 15.59
N ARG A 440 -17.36 19.75 15.85
CA ARG A 440 -17.49 18.69 14.83
C ARG A 440 -18.91 18.58 14.28
N CYS A 441 -19.93 18.86 15.11
CA CYS A 441 -21.32 18.88 14.66
C CYS A 441 -21.56 19.96 13.60
N THR A 442 -20.92 21.13 13.75
CA THR A 442 -21.10 22.25 12.81
C THR A 442 -20.52 22.00 11.42
N ILE A 443 -19.69 20.96 11.25
CA ILE A 443 -19.18 20.55 9.94
C ILE A 443 -20.33 20.07 9.04
N CYS A 444 -21.31 19.37 9.64
CA CYS A 444 -22.48 18.83 8.96
C CYS A 444 -23.77 19.61 9.24
N HIS A 445 -23.82 20.36 10.34
CA HIS A 445 -24.94 21.20 10.74
C HIS A 445 -24.53 22.68 10.71
N ASN A 446 -24.02 23.17 9.57
CA ASN A 446 -23.55 24.55 9.40
C ASN A 446 -24.70 25.54 9.23
N VAL A 447 -25.43 25.80 10.32
CA VAL A 447 -26.55 26.74 10.29
C VAL A 447 -26.03 28.17 10.07
N LYS A 448 -26.56 28.88 9.06
CA LYS A 448 -26.18 30.23 8.59
C LYS A 448 -24.84 30.36 7.84
N GLY A 449 -24.26 29.27 7.34
CA GLY A 449 -23.14 29.34 6.39
C GLY A 449 -21.85 29.90 7.00
N ALA A 450 -21.59 29.60 8.28
CA ALA A 450 -20.35 30.01 8.94
C ALA A 450 -19.13 29.50 8.14
N LYS A 451 -18.10 30.34 8.01
CA LYS A 451 -16.85 29.96 7.36
C LYS A 451 -16.12 28.97 8.28
N PHE A 452 -15.76 27.81 7.74
CA PHE A 452 -14.96 26.84 8.46
C PHE A 452 -13.55 27.37 8.72
N VAL A 453 -13.11 27.31 9.98
CA VAL A 453 -11.75 27.65 10.40
C VAL A 453 -11.14 26.39 11.02
N ALA A 454 -10.05 25.88 10.44
CA ALA A 454 -9.38 24.72 11.00
C ALA A 454 -8.91 25.01 12.43
N TYR A 455 -9.10 24.04 13.32
CA TYR A 455 -8.78 24.07 14.75
C TYR A 455 -9.54 25.10 15.58
N ALA A 456 -10.63 25.65 15.05
CA ALA A 456 -11.43 26.63 15.78
C ALA A 456 -12.18 26.03 16.97
N SER A 457 -12.41 26.89 17.95
CA SER A 457 -13.22 26.62 19.14
C SER A 457 -14.69 27.02 18.93
N CYS A 458 -15.58 26.63 19.86
CA CYS A 458 -17.01 26.95 19.81
C CYS A 458 -17.32 28.46 19.79
N SER A 459 -16.38 29.32 20.20
CA SER A 459 -16.54 30.78 20.13
C SER A 459 -16.28 31.34 18.72
N GLN A 460 -15.59 30.59 17.86
CA GLN A 460 -15.21 30.97 16.50
C GLN A 460 -16.10 30.33 15.44
N MET A 461 -16.65 29.14 15.72
CA MET A 461 -17.63 28.44 14.90
C MET A 461 -18.93 28.42 15.68
N SER A 462 -19.98 29.10 15.18
CA SER A 462 -21.28 29.41 15.82
C SER A 462 -22.02 28.23 16.48
N CYS A 463 -21.44 27.60 17.50
CA CYS A 463 -22.00 26.43 18.19
C CYS A 463 -23.16 26.83 19.10
N HIS A 464 -23.14 28.05 19.66
CA HIS A 464 -24.18 28.55 20.58
C HIS A 464 -24.58 30.02 20.36
N SER A 465 -23.93 30.76 19.45
CA SER A 465 -24.22 32.17 19.23
C SER A 465 -25.34 32.42 18.19
N THR A 466 -26.39 33.12 18.64
CA THR A 466 -27.46 33.79 17.85
C THR A 466 -27.93 33.06 16.58
N GLY A 467 -28.56 31.89 16.77
CA GLY A 467 -29.32 31.19 15.74
C GLY A 467 -29.36 29.68 15.93
N GLY A 468 -28.23 29.06 16.29
CA GLY A 468 -28.14 27.59 16.48
C GLY A 468 -29.02 27.06 17.62
N ALA A 469 -29.20 27.86 18.67
CA ALA A 469 -30.08 27.54 19.80
C ALA A 469 -31.58 27.52 19.43
N LEU A 470 -32.00 28.32 18.44
CA LEU A 470 -33.39 28.35 17.97
C LEU A 470 -33.71 27.11 17.11
N ASN A 471 -32.76 26.71 16.26
CA ASN A 471 -32.88 25.57 15.35
C ASN A 471 -32.78 24.20 16.02
N HIS A 472 -32.57 24.14 17.34
CA HIS A 472 -32.67 22.89 18.10
C HIS A 472 -34.11 22.58 18.53
N SER A 473 -35.04 23.53 18.33
CA SER A 473 -36.40 23.48 18.87
C SER A 473 -37.51 23.80 17.86
N ASP A 474 -37.11 24.01 16.59
CA ASP A 474 -37.92 24.42 15.45
C ASP A 474 -38.56 23.26 14.68
N GLN A 475 -38.38 22.02 15.17
CA GLN A 475 -38.89 20.82 14.53
C GLN A 475 -38.23 20.47 13.20
N GLU A 476 -36.96 20.86 13.02
CA GLU A 476 -36.19 20.54 11.82
C GLU A 476 -34.83 19.87 12.14
N VAL A 477 -34.44 18.90 11.30
CA VAL A 477 -33.07 18.35 11.28
C VAL A 477 -32.28 19.04 10.16
N ASN A 478 -31.61 20.13 10.52
CA ASN A 478 -30.90 20.98 9.56
C ASN A 478 -29.49 20.44 9.24
N VAL A 479 -29.32 19.75 8.10
CA VAL A 479 -28.01 19.33 7.59
C VAL A 479 -27.54 20.28 6.50
N SER A 480 -26.40 20.92 6.71
CA SER A 480 -25.73 21.78 5.74
C SER A 480 -24.22 21.63 5.91
N LEU A 481 -23.56 21.07 4.90
CA LEU A 481 -22.12 20.85 4.93
C LEU A 481 -21.37 22.18 4.81
N VAL A 482 -20.30 22.36 5.59
CA VAL A 482 -19.44 23.54 5.44
C VAL A 482 -18.82 23.59 4.03
N THR A 483 -18.74 24.79 3.46
CA THR A 483 -18.22 25.01 2.09
C THR A 483 -16.79 24.51 1.89
N TYR A 484 -15.98 24.43 2.96
CA TYR A 484 -14.62 23.89 2.89
C TYR A 484 -14.57 22.43 2.42
N PHE A 485 -15.51 21.58 2.86
CA PHE A 485 -15.60 20.19 2.44
C PHE A 485 -16.56 19.99 1.27
N GLY A 486 -17.48 20.94 1.05
CA GLY A 486 -18.45 20.90 -0.04
C GLY A 486 -19.42 19.71 0.07
N GLY A 487 -20.19 19.52 -1.00
CA GLY A 487 -21.14 18.42 -1.15
C GLY A 487 -22.58 18.78 -0.79
N THR A 488 -23.44 17.79 -0.95
CA THR A 488 -24.89 17.90 -0.78
C THR A 488 -25.40 16.77 0.10
N TYR A 489 -26.47 17.06 0.84
CA TYR A 489 -27.29 16.07 1.54
C TYR A 489 -28.71 16.21 0.99
N ASP A 490 -29.28 15.13 0.47
CA ASP A 490 -30.61 15.15 -0.18
C ASP A 490 -31.77 14.79 0.76
N GLY A 491 -31.50 14.59 2.04
CA GLY A 491 -32.53 14.32 3.04
C GLY A 491 -33.39 15.57 3.32
N THR A 492 -34.62 15.32 3.74
CA THR A 492 -35.55 16.36 4.17
C THR A 492 -35.12 16.92 5.53
N ARG A 493 -35.76 18.02 5.94
CA ARG A 493 -35.61 18.58 7.29
C ARG A 493 -36.60 17.98 8.28
N ALA A 494 -37.56 17.18 7.83
CA ALA A 494 -38.61 16.66 8.69
C ALA A 494 -38.03 15.58 9.62
N PRO A 495 -38.21 15.67 10.94
CA PRO A 495 -37.67 14.67 11.85
C PRO A 495 -38.41 13.34 11.71
N GLY A 496 -37.66 12.24 11.66
CA GLY A 496 -38.21 10.87 11.71
C GLY A 496 -38.77 10.34 10.39
N ASP A 497 -38.44 10.92 9.24
CA ASP A 497 -38.88 10.45 7.92
C ASP A 497 -37.80 9.69 7.11
N GLY A 498 -36.67 9.38 7.75
CA GLY A 498 -35.55 8.65 7.15
C GLY A 498 -34.29 9.49 7.00
N TYR A 499 -33.22 8.85 6.51
CA TYR A 499 -31.94 9.50 6.26
C TYR A 499 -31.72 9.73 4.76
N GLY A 500 -31.11 10.86 4.40
CA GLY A 500 -30.69 11.18 3.03
C GLY A 500 -29.28 10.68 2.69
N ALA A 501 -28.93 10.76 1.42
CA ALA A 501 -27.62 10.50 0.87
C ALA A 501 -26.72 11.74 0.82
N CYS A 502 -25.46 11.53 1.19
CA CYS A 502 -24.38 12.48 1.01
C CYS A 502 -23.69 12.25 -0.34
N ALA A 503 -23.52 13.31 -1.13
CA ALA A 503 -22.82 13.27 -2.42
C ALA A 503 -21.82 14.43 -2.55
N ASN A 504 -20.79 14.25 -3.38
CA ASN A 504 -19.79 15.27 -3.71
C ASN A 504 -19.05 15.88 -2.50
N VAL A 505 -18.90 15.09 -1.42
CA VAL A 505 -18.25 15.52 -0.18
C VAL A 505 -16.76 15.21 -0.25
N TYR A 506 -15.88 16.17 0.03
CA TYR A 506 -14.42 15.97 -0.05
C TYR A 506 -13.91 14.80 0.79
N CYS A 507 -14.48 14.57 1.97
CA CYS A 507 -14.10 13.43 2.84
C CYS A 507 -14.41 12.07 2.21
N HIS A 508 -15.37 12.01 1.28
CA HIS A 508 -15.72 10.82 0.49
C HIS A 508 -15.15 10.92 -0.93
N SER A 509 -13.98 11.53 -1.08
CA SER A 509 -13.28 11.65 -2.36
C SER A 509 -11.98 10.86 -2.38
N ASN A 510 -11.40 10.74 -3.57
CA ASN A 510 -10.07 10.20 -3.79
C ASN A 510 -8.94 11.15 -3.31
N GLY A 511 -9.26 12.31 -2.73
CA GLY A 511 -8.30 13.26 -2.17
C GLY A 511 -7.43 13.99 -3.19
N GLN A 512 -7.69 13.87 -4.49
CA GLN A 512 -6.90 14.51 -5.55
C GLN A 512 -7.22 16.02 -5.67
N ALA A 513 -6.36 16.76 -6.38
CA ALA A 513 -6.54 18.20 -6.64
C ALA A 513 -7.85 18.49 -7.41
N VAL A 514 -8.22 17.58 -8.33
CA VAL A 514 -9.55 17.47 -8.92
C VAL A 514 -10.18 16.20 -8.34
N PRO A 515 -11.04 16.30 -7.31
CA PRO A 515 -11.53 15.13 -6.62
C PRO A 515 -12.53 14.34 -7.48
N SER A 516 -12.39 13.02 -7.48
CA SER A 516 -13.48 12.11 -7.82
C SER A 516 -14.10 11.59 -6.52
N TYR A 517 -15.42 11.45 -6.49
CA TYR A 517 -16.18 11.14 -5.29
C TYR A 517 -16.67 9.69 -5.30
N ALA A 518 -16.83 9.12 -4.11
CA ALA A 518 -17.55 7.88 -3.93
C ALA A 518 -19.01 8.03 -4.43
N PRO A 519 -19.67 6.93 -4.82
CA PRO A 519 -21.11 6.94 -5.07
C PRO A 519 -21.88 7.57 -3.89
N PRO A 520 -23.03 8.22 -4.13
CA PRO A 520 -23.85 8.76 -3.04
C PRO A 520 -24.11 7.72 -1.95
N VAL A 521 -23.88 8.08 -0.69
CA VAL A 521 -24.04 7.18 0.46
C VAL A 521 -25.10 7.72 1.40
N THR A 522 -26.13 6.91 1.64
CA THR A 522 -27.17 7.20 2.64
C THR A 522 -26.58 7.26 4.05
N TRP A 523 -26.91 8.31 4.81
CA TRP A 523 -26.53 8.41 6.22
C TRP A 523 -27.14 7.23 7.00
N GLY A 524 -26.36 6.60 7.88
CA GLY A 524 -26.74 5.35 8.55
C GLY A 524 -26.55 4.08 7.73
N ALA A 525 -26.10 4.16 6.47
CA ALA A 525 -25.75 2.98 5.67
C ALA A 525 -24.37 2.38 6.08
N GLY A 526 -24.01 1.28 5.43
CA GLY A 526 -22.76 0.54 5.66
C GLY A 526 -21.48 1.37 5.47
N THR A 527 -20.38 0.89 6.05
CA THR A 527 -19.08 1.59 6.03
C THR A 527 -18.45 1.61 4.63
N LEU A 528 -17.97 2.78 4.20
CA LEU A 528 -17.15 2.92 3.00
C LEU A 528 -15.79 2.23 3.18
N ARG A 529 -15.45 1.32 2.26
CA ARG A 529 -14.11 0.72 2.17
C ARG A 529 -13.16 1.65 1.42
N CYS A 530 -11.85 1.45 1.55
CA CYS A 530 -10.85 2.28 0.87
C CYS A 530 -11.07 2.32 -0.64
N ASP A 531 -11.48 1.20 -1.25
CA ASP A 531 -11.75 1.05 -2.67
C ASP A 531 -12.98 1.84 -3.17
N ALA A 532 -13.84 2.31 -2.27
CA ALA A 532 -14.97 3.15 -2.67
C ALA A 532 -14.54 4.59 -3.03
N CYS A 533 -13.36 5.01 -2.56
CA CYS A 533 -12.82 6.36 -2.80
C CYS A 533 -11.46 6.33 -3.52
N HIS A 534 -10.61 5.37 -3.17
CA HIS A 534 -9.28 5.17 -3.73
C HIS A 534 -9.34 3.97 -4.67
N GLY A 535 -8.57 3.94 -5.77
CA GLY A 535 -8.38 2.67 -6.48
C GLY A 535 -7.74 1.62 -5.58
N SER A 536 -7.86 0.34 -5.92
CA SER A 536 -7.05 -0.73 -5.32
C SER A 536 -5.93 -1.15 -6.26
N ALA A 537 -5.07 -2.05 -5.80
CA ALA A 537 -3.95 -2.55 -6.58
C ALA A 537 -4.37 -3.49 -7.73
N THR A 538 -5.61 -4.03 -7.69
CA THR A 538 -6.15 -4.99 -8.68
C THR A 538 -7.51 -4.57 -9.26
N SER A 539 -8.14 -3.54 -8.70
CA SER A 539 -9.53 -3.16 -9.01
C SER A 539 -9.67 -1.64 -8.93
N LYS A 540 -10.38 -1.04 -9.90
CA LYS A 540 -10.64 0.40 -9.95
C LYS A 540 -11.64 0.78 -8.86
N GLY A 541 -11.52 1.95 -8.25
CA GLY A 541 -12.28 2.32 -7.05
C GLY A 541 -12.89 3.71 -7.07
N GLY A 542 -14.22 3.81 -6.97
CA GLY A 542 -15.02 5.04 -7.13
C GLY A 542 -16.26 4.80 -8.01
N SER A 543 -17.19 5.77 -8.12
CA SER A 543 -18.36 5.65 -9.02
C SER A 543 -17.99 5.72 -10.51
N ASP A 544 -16.73 6.05 -10.80
CA ASP A 544 -16.17 6.12 -12.14
C ASP A 544 -15.26 4.91 -12.39
N THR A 545 -15.59 4.13 -13.42
CA THR A 545 -14.81 2.98 -13.92
C THR A 545 -13.40 3.33 -14.45
N THR A 546 -12.87 4.53 -14.17
CA THR A 546 -11.52 5.00 -14.53
C THR A 546 -10.54 5.12 -13.35
N THR A 547 -10.99 5.03 -12.10
CA THR A 547 -10.17 5.40 -10.92
C THR A 547 -9.17 4.30 -10.51
N ALA A 548 -8.02 4.29 -11.18
CA ALA A 548 -6.81 3.62 -10.71
C ALA A 548 -6.11 4.47 -9.62
N LEU A 549 -5.23 3.84 -8.82
CA LEU A 549 -4.34 4.58 -7.93
C LEU A 549 -3.55 5.63 -8.73
N SER A 550 -3.40 6.84 -8.19
CA SER A 550 -2.91 8.00 -8.96
C SER A 550 -1.44 7.88 -9.39
N GLY A 551 -1.10 8.23 -10.63
CA GLY A 551 0.29 8.31 -11.08
C GLY A 551 1.02 6.96 -11.03
N LYS A 552 2.22 6.90 -10.44
CA LYS A 552 3.09 5.71 -10.43
C LYS A 552 2.79 4.67 -9.36
N HIS A 553 1.64 4.72 -8.67
CA HIS A 553 1.32 3.69 -7.68
C HIS A 553 1.43 2.28 -8.26
N GLY A 554 0.82 1.96 -9.40
CA GLY A 554 0.90 0.61 -9.99
C GLY A 554 2.32 0.14 -10.36
N ALA A 555 3.31 1.03 -10.43
CA ALA A 555 4.71 0.65 -10.61
C ALA A 555 5.40 0.23 -9.29
N HIS A 556 4.88 0.70 -8.15
CA HIS A 556 5.43 0.53 -6.80
C HIS A 556 4.61 -0.45 -5.95
N VAL A 557 3.29 -0.37 -6.05
CA VAL A 557 2.32 -1.21 -5.35
C VAL A 557 1.71 -2.19 -6.35
N ASN A 558 1.72 -3.47 -6.00
CA ASN A 558 1.28 -4.60 -6.83
C ASN A 558 1.94 -4.69 -8.23
N ASN A 559 3.28 -4.65 -8.28
CA ASN A 559 4.04 -4.87 -9.51
C ASN A 559 4.90 -6.16 -9.45
N PRO A 560 4.29 -7.35 -9.34
CA PRO A 560 5.03 -8.60 -9.26
C PRO A 560 5.82 -8.91 -10.54
N ALA A 561 5.43 -8.31 -11.68
CA ALA A 561 6.12 -8.49 -12.95
C ALA A 561 7.55 -7.91 -12.94
N ALA A 562 7.79 -6.81 -12.21
CA ALA A 562 9.12 -6.21 -12.09
C ALA A 562 9.76 -6.42 -10.70
N LEU A 563 8.99 -6.27 -9.61
CA LEU A 563 9.49 -6.37 -8.24
C LEU A 563 9.49 -7.80 -7.68
N GLY A 564 8.85 -8.75 -8.36
CA GLY A 564 8.62 -10.11 -7.87
C GLY A 564 7.38 -10.21 -6.96
N ALA A 565 6.81 -11.41 -6.88
CA ALA A 565 5.70 -11.72 -5.98
C ALA A 565 6.12 -11.52 -4.51
N GLY A 566 5.22 -10.99 -3.68
CA GLY A 566 5.52 -10.71 -2.25
C GLY A 566 6.56 -9.61 -2.00
N LYS A 567 6.77 -8.72 -2.98
CA LYS A 567 7.75 -7.62 -2.93
C LYS A 567 7.20 -6.26 -3.32
N SER A 568 5.91 -6.20 -3.63
CA SER A 568 5.24 -4.94 -3.85
C SER A 568 5.26 -4.07 -2.59
N LEU A 569 5.41 -2.77 -2.76
CA LEU A 569 5.38 -1.83 -1.64
C LEU A 569 3.95 -1.66 -1.14
N HIS A 570 3.82 -1.51 0.17
CA HIS A 570 2.58 -1.25 0.88
C HIS A 570 2.36 0.25 1.04
N CYS A 571 1.12 0.69 1.27
CA CYS A 571 0.83 2.12 1.41
C CYS A 571 1.59 2.76 2.59
N ILE A 572 1.80 2.01 3.68
CA ILE A 572 2.57 2.46 4.86
C ILE A 572 4.03 2.78 4.53
N ASP A 573 4.61 2.15 3.50
CA ASP A 573 5.99 2.35 3.08
C ASP A 573 6.24 3.78 2.57
N CYS A 574 5.19 4.48 2.15
CA CYS A 574 5.23 5.86 1.69
C CYS A 574 4.38 6.82 2.54
N HIS A 575 3.28 6.36 3.15
CA HIS A 575 2.26 7.19 3.80
C HIS A 575 2.06 6.86 5.29
N SER A 576 3.15 6.59 6.02
CA SER A 576 3.11 6.05 7.40
C SER A 576 2.37 6.88 8.44
N ILE A 577 2.27 8.20 8.30
CA ILE A 577 1.44 9.01 9.20
C ILE A 577 -0.06 8.95 8.86
N THR A 578 -0.38 8.54 7.63
CA THR A 578 -1.75 8.51 7.08
C THR A 578 -2.37 7.13 7.23
N VAL A 579 -1.61 6.06 6.99
CA VAL A 579 -2.11 4.68 6.99
C VAL A 579 -1.23 3.75 7.84
N ARG A 580 -1.85 2.74 8.47
CA ARG A 580 -1.14 1.68 9.22
C ARG A 580 -0.81 0.47 8.35
N ASN A 581 -1.58 0.27 7.28
CA ASN A 581 -1.42 -0.79 6.29
C ASN A 581 -2.29 -0.41 5.07
N ASP A 582 -2.46 -1.32 4.12
CA ASP A 582 -3.18 -1.05 2.86
C ASP A 582 -4.70 -0.85 3.01
N THR A 583 -5.27 -1.09 4.19
CA THR A 583 -6.73 -1.04 4.43
C THR A 583 -7.12 -0.22 5.65
N THR A 584 -6.15 0.29 6.42
CA THR A 584 -6.39 0.93 7.72
C THR A 584 -5.77 2.32 7.78
N ILE A 585 -6.58 3.33 8.07
CA ILE A 585 -6.16 4.72 8.28
C ILE A 585 -5.49 4.82 9.67
N ALA A 586 -4.28 5.40 9.73
CA ALA A 586 -3.54 5.64 10.97
C ALA A 586 -4.01 6.90 11.70
N SER A 587 -4.22 7.97 10.96
CA SER A 587 -4.69 9.24 11.48
C SER A 587 -5.63 9.90 10.49
N THR A 588 -6.88 9.99 10.90
CA THR A 588 -7.93 10.63 10.12
C THR A 588 -7.73 12.15 10.00
N ALA A 589 -7.00 12.75 10.93
CA ALA A 589 -6.66 14.17 10.91
C ALA A 589 -5.75 14.54 9.71
N VAL A 590 -4.97 13.58 9.20
CA VAL A 590 -4.05 13.79 8.07
C VAL A 590 -4.45 13.02 6.81
N HIS A 591 -5.51 12.21 6.84
CA HIS A 591 -6.02 11.51 5.67
C HIS A 591 -6.88 12.42 4.76
N VAL A 592 -7.70 13.29 5.35
CA VAL A 592 -8.62 14.21 4.63
C VAL A 592 -8.26 15.70 4.81
N ASN A 593 -6.98 16.01 5.00
CA ASN A 593 -6.50 17.38 5.25
C ASN A 593 -6.14 18.18 3.99
N LYS A 594 -6.51 17.71 2.80
CA LYS A 594 -6.14 18.28 1.49
C LYS A 594 -4.62 18.32 1.21
N MET A 595 -3.81 17.59 1.98
CA MET A 595 -2.35 17.51 1.78
C MET A 595 -1.90 16.09 1.41
N LEU A 596 -0.85 15.99 0.60
CA LEU A 596 -0.20 14.73 0.24
C LEU A 596 0.92 14.41 1.24
N ASN A 597 0.64 13.57 2.22
CA ASN A 597 1.57 13.26 3.31
C ASN A 597 2.52 12.09 2.95
N TYR A 598 3.69 12.41 2.38
CA TYR A 598 4.77 11.45 2.10
C TYR A 598 5.74 11.37 3.29
N THR A 599 5.69 10.27 4.04
CA THR A 599 6.35 10.15 5.36
C THR A 599 6.96 8.80 5.66
N GLY A 600 6.69 7.78 4.84
CA GLY A 600 7.21 6.43 5.06
C GLY A 600 8.72 6.31 4.83
N LEU A 601 9.30 5.24 5.40
CA LEU A 601 10.75 4.94 5.37
C LEU A 601 11.30 4.98 3.94
N TYR A 602 10.59 4.35 3.00
CA TYR A 602 11.03 4.25 1.60
C TYR A 602 10.78 5.53 0.80
N ALA A 603 9.95 6.45 1.28
CA ALA A 603 9.79 7.77 0.68
C ALA A 603 10.90 8.77 1.12
N GLY A 604 11.72 8.42 2.14
CA GLY A 604 12.79 9.29 2.64
C GLY A 604 12.29 10.59 3.31
N GLY A 605 10.99 10.63 3.65
CA GLY A 605 10.32 11.77 4.27
C GLY A 605 9.87 12.88 3.30
N PRO A 606 9.13 13.88 3.79
CA PRO A 606 8.42 14.85 2.94
C PRO A 606 9.34 15.77 2.14
N LYS A 607 10.60 15.96 2.56
CA LYS A 607 11.59 16.79 1.86
C LYS A 607 12.10 16.17 0.55
N ARG A 608 11.87 14.86 0.33
CA ARG A 608 12.40 14.13 -0.82
C ARG A 608 11.43 14.07 -2.00
N TYR A 609 10.17 14.45 -1.79
CA TYR A 609 9.16 14.57 -2.84
C TYR A 609 8.74 16.03 -3.04
N ASN A 610 8.90 16.55 -4.25
CA ASN A 610 8.39 17.86 -4.61
C ASN A 610 6.94 17.71 -5.10
N SER A 611 5.98 18.20 -4.30
CA SER A 611 4.55 18.10 -4.60
C SER A 611 4.10 18.92 -5.81
N THR A 612 4.87 19.92 -6.22
CA THR A 612 4.58 20.76 -7.39
C THR A 612 5.05 20.08 -8.67
N THR A 613 6.33 19.66 -8.72
CA THR A 613 6.91 19.02 -9.91
C THR A 613 6.65 17.51 -9.98
N LYS A 614 6.11 16.91 -8.91
CA LYS A 614 5.84 15.47 -8.78
C LYS A 614 7.10 14.61 -8.91
N VAL A 615 8.24 15.10 -8.40
CA VAL A 615 9.56 14.46 -8.52
C VAL A 615 10.03 13.96 -7.16
N CYS A 616 10.49 12.70 -7.10
CA CYS A 616 11.22 12.13 -5.97
C CYS A 616 12.74 12.29 -6.17
N SER A 617 13.49 12.65 -5.13
CA SER A 617 14.94 12.88 -5.21
C SER A 617 15.69 12.29 -4.02
N ASN A 618 16.90 11.78 -4.25
CA ASN A 618 17.82 11.30 -3.20
C ASN A 618 17.22 10.22 -2.28
N ILE A 619 16.58 9.21 -2.89
CA ILE A 619 15.99 8.06 -2.20
C ILE A 619 16.80 6.81 -2.55
N TYR A 620 16.99 5.92 -1.57
CA TYR A 620 17.73 4.66 -1.75
C TYR A 620 17.23 3.83 -2.93
N CYS A 621 15.90 3.66 -3.08
CA CYS A 621 15.27 2.93 -4.19
C CYS A 621 15.53 3.56 -5.58
N HIS A 622 15.89 4.84 -5.64
CA HIS A 622 16.27 5.54 -6.87
C HIS A 622 17.78 5.81 -6.91
N SER A 623 18.58 4.95 -6.31
CA SER A 623 20.04 5.03 -6.33
C SER A 623 20.65 3.87 -7.12
N SER A 624 21.93 3.98 -7.47
CA SER A 624 22.67 2.89 -8.11
C SER A 624 23.03 1.72 -7.19
N GLY A 625 22.73 1.81 -5.89
CA GLY A 625 23.03 0.78 -4.88
C GLY A 625 24.53 0.55 -4.59
N GLN A 626 25.40 1.40 -5.14
CA GLN A 626 26.85 1.33 -4.96
C GLN A 626 27.26 1.81 -3.55
N ALA A 627 28.46 1.44 -3.09
CA ALA A 627 28.99 1.89 -1.79
C ALA A 627 29.01 3.43 -1.65
N LYS A 628 29.20 4.13 -2.77
CA LYS A 628 28.90 5.56 -2.93
C LYS A 628 27.72 5.69 -3.91
N PRO A 629 26.47 5.80 -3.43
CA PRO A 629 25.30 5.76 -4.29
C PRO A 629 25.25 6.96 -5.23
N VAL A 630 24.99 6.71 -6.51
CA VAL A 630 24.61 7.75 -7.48
C VAL A 630 23.10 7.78 -7.53
N PHE A 631 22.50 8.91 -7.18
CA PHE A 631 21.05 9.05 -7.18
C PHE A 631 20.54 9.44 -8.56
N ARG A 632 19.48 8.76 -8.97
CA ARG A 632 18.80 9.03 -10.22
C ARG A 632 17.87 10.22 -10.05
N ASN A 633 17.93 11.14 -11.02
CA ASN A 633 16.95 12.22 -11.08
C ASN A 633 15.64 11.71 -11.71
N MET A 634 14.52 11.84 -10.99
CA MET A 634 13.20 11.36 -11.43
C MET A 634 12.40 12.44 -12.16
N THR A 635 13.04 13.13 -13.10
CA THR A 635 12.45 14.21 -13.91
C THR A 635 11.93 13.72 -15.27
N GLY A 636 11.16 14.58 -15.94
CA GLY A 636 10.60 14.31 -17.27
C GLY A 636 9.69 13.08 -17.25
N THR A 637 9.94 12.13 -18.17
CA THR A 637 9.15 10.90 -18.32
C THR A 637 9.13 10.00 -17.08
N LYS A 638 9.95 10.27 -16.07
CA LYS A 638 10.09 9.47 -14.85
C LYS A 638 9.53 10.15 -13.61
N SER A 639 8.89 11.30 -13.79
CA SER A 639 8.10 11.92 -12.72
C SER A 639 6.91 11.02 -12.32
N TRP A 640 6.36 11.25 -11.14
CA TRP A 640 5.28 10.43 -10.57
C TRP A 640 4.00 10.42 -11.42
N ALA A 641 3.77 11.46 -12.23
CA ALA A 641 2.61 11.56 -13.10
C ALA A 641 2.88 11.10 -14.54
N SER A 642 4.10 10.67 -14.87
CA SER A 642 4.50 10.31 -16.25
C SER A 642 4.48 8.79 -16.51
N THR A 643 4.79 8.37 -17.74
CA THR A 643 4.66 6.97 -18.20
C THR A 643 5.96 6.17 -18.22
N GLY A 644 7.14 6.80 -18.17
CA GLY A 644 8.44 6.12 -18.24
C GLY A 644 8.68 5.14 -17.08
N THR A 645 9.41 4.06 -17.36
CA THR A 645 9.81 3.01 -16.42
C THR A 645 11.33 2.87 -16.38
N LEU A 646 11.84 2.16 -15.36
CA LEU A 646 13.26 1.86 -15.22
C LEU A 646 13.44 0.35 -15.18
N SER A 647 14.38 -0.15 -15.98
CA SER A 647 14.94 -1.49 -15.83
C SER A 647 16.19 -1.43 -14.95
N CYS A 648 16.84 -2.57 -14.71
CA CYS A 648 18.04 -2.67 -13.87
C CYS A 648 19.14 -1.66 -14.28
N ASN A 649 19.39 -1.49 -15.59
CA ASN A 649 20.34 -0.51 -16.15
C ASN A 649 19.91 0.96 -16.02
N GLY A 650 18.65 1.21 -15.67
CA GLY A 650 18.12 2.53 -15.37
C GLY A 650 18.53 3.04 -13.98
N CYS A 651 19.00 2.15 -13.11
CA CYS A 651 19.47 2.43 -11.75
C CYS A 651 20.93 1.97 -11.56
N HIS A 652 21.22 0.70 -11.81
CA HIS A 652 22.56 0.13 -11.67
C HIS A 652 23.40 0.39 -12.92
N GLY A 653 24.65 0.81 -12.72
CA GLY A 653 25.51 1.26 -13.82
C GLY A 653 25.05 2.57 -14.48
N TYR A 654 24.17 3.33 -13.82
CA TYR A 654 23.74 4.65 -14.26
C TYR A 654 24.82 5.71 -14.01
N GLY A 655 25.05 6.56 -15.01
CA GLY A 655 26.00 7.67 -14.96
C GLY A 655 27.33 7.39 -15.66
N PRO A 656 28.27 8.36 -15.65
CA PRO A 656 29.61 8.18 -16.22
C PRO A 656 30.32 7.01 -15.53
N GLY A 657 30.94 6.13 -16.32
CA GLY A 657 31.68 4.97 -15.82
C GLY A 657 32.74 4.51 -16.80
N ALA A 658 33.49 3.47 -16.44
CA ALA A 658 34.53 2.87 -17.26
C ALA A 658 33.98 2.19 -18.53
N PHE A 659 32.67 1.87 -18.55
CA PHE A 659 31.97 1.31 -19.70
C PHE A 659 30.46 1.60 -19.63
N ALA A 660 29.74 1.39 -20.73
CA ALA A 660 28.28 1.53 -20.76
C ALA A 660 27.62 0.26 -20.21
N SER A 661 26.76 0.42 -19.19
CA SER A 661 26.02 -0.69 -18.60
C SER A 661 24.88 -1.14 -19.52
N VAL A 662 24.83 -2.43 -19.86
CA VAL A 662 23.80 -3.02 -20.72
C VAL A 662 22.65 -3.59 -19.90
N ALA A 663 22.97 -4.45 -18.92
CA ALA A 663 22.01 -5.20 -18.11
C ALA A 663 21.81 -4.63 -16.69
N GLY A 664 22.54 -3.59 -16.33
CA GLY A 664 22.57 -3.06 -14.97
C GLY A 664 23.81 -3.47 -14.18
N GLU A 665 24.84 -3.93 -14.87
CA GLU A 665 26.12 -4.19 -14.24
C GLU A 665 26.77 -2.89 -13.71
N PRO A 666 27.37 -2.91 -12.50
CA PRO A 666 28.11 -1.77 -12.00
C PRO A 666 29.29 -1.40 -12.92
N ASN A 667 29.32 -0.15 -13.37
CA ASN A 667 30.24 0.33 -14.40
C ASN A 667 31.35 1.27 -13.89
N TYR A 668 31.56 1.38 -12.58
CA TYR A 668 32.62 2.20 -12.01
C TYR A 668 34.03 1.64 -12.33
N PRO A 669 35.09 2.45 -12.36
CA PRO A 669 36.45 1.97 -12.58
C PRO A 669 36.88 0.88 -11.58
N ASN A 670 37.61 -0.13 -12.05
CA ASN A 670 38.13 -1.19 -11.20
C ASN A 670 39.24 -0.66 -10.28
N GLY A 671 38.99 -0.66 -8.97
CA GLY A 671 39.98 -0.24 -7.95
C GLY A 671 41.07 -1.28 -7.65
N GLY A 672 41.06 -2.44 -8.31
CA GLY A 672 42.00 -3.53 -8.07
C GLY A 672 41.56 -4.50 -6.97
N ILE A 673 42.35 -5.56 -6.79
CA ILE A 673 42.09 -6.69 -5.89
C ILE A 673 41.75 -6.21 -4.48
N GLY A 674 40.65 -6.68 -3.92
CA GLY A 674 40.29 -6.42 -2.52
C GLY A 674 39.85 -4.98 -2.21
N SER A 675 39.89 -4.05 -3.16
CA SER A 675 39.50 -2.64 -2.95
C SER A 675 37.98 -2.48 -2.77
N GLY A 676 37.54 -1.39 -2.14
CA GLY A 676 36.11 -1.06 -1.99
C GLY A 676 35.37 -0.81 -3.31
N THR A 677 36.11 -0.53 -4.38
CA THR A 677 35.62 -0.36 -5.76
C THR A 677 36.17 -1.44 -6.70
N ALA A 678 36.51 -2.61 -6.17
CA ALA A 678 36.90 -3.76 -6.97
C ALA A 678 35.77 -4.08 -7.96
N ASN A 679 36.09 -4.03 -9.26
CA ASN A 679 35.12 -4.22 -10.32
C ASN A 679 35.62 -5.19 -11.38
N SER A 680 34.95 -6.33 -11.49
CA SER A 680 35.16 -7.28 -12.57
C SER A 680 33.87 -7.56 -13.36
N HIS A 681 32.81 -6.77 -13.16
CA HIS A 681 31.49 -7.06 -13.74
C HIS A 681 31.51 -7.11 -15.27
N GLN A 682 32.15 -6.14 -15.94
CA GLN A 682 32.23 -6.12 -17.41
C GLN A 682 32.76 -7.45 -17.98
N LYS A 683 33.75 -8.05 -17.34
CA LYS A 683 34.32 -9.34 -17.77
C LYS A 683 33.32 -10.49 -17.60
N HIS A 684 32.54 -10.48 -16.53
CA HIS A 684 31.57 -11.53 -16.21
C HIS A 684 30.22 -11.36 -16.92
N THR A 685 29.87 -10.14 -17.36
CA THR A 685 28.64 -9.88 -18.11
C THR A 685 28.87 -9.86 -19.62
N ALA A 686 29.87 -9.12 -20.12
CA ALA A 686 30.18 -9.06 -21.56
C ALA A 686 30.90 -10.32 -22.05
N GLY A 687 31.80 -10.91 -21.23
CA GLY A 687 32.53 -12.13 -21.58
C GLY A 687 31.65 -13.37 -21.72
N ALA A 688 30.44 -13.36 -21.17
CA ALA A 688 29.48 -14.45 -21.27
C ALA A 688 28.42 -14.26 -22.38
N ASN A 689 28.51 -13.18 -23.17
CA ASN A 689 27.54 -12.81 -24.21
C ASN A 689 26.09 -12.71 -23.71
N LEU A 690 25.91 -12.17 -22.50
CA LEU A 690 24.60 -12.13 -21.84
C LEU A 690 23.93 -10.77 -22.07
N LEU A 691 22.80 -10.79 -22.76
CA LEU A 691 22.14 -9.61 -23.33
C LEU A 691 21.21 -8.86 -22.35
N ASP A 692 20.91 -9.41 -21.17
CA ASP A 692 19.98 -8.81 -20.21
C ASP A 692 20.22 -9.23 -18.75
N SER A 693 19.39 -8.72 -17.84
CA SER A 693 19.54 -8.87 -16.38
C SER A 693 19.41 -10.31 -15.84
N ARG A 694 18.99 -11.30 -16.63
CA ARG A 694 18.94 -12.72 -16.20
C ARG A 694 20.32 -13.24 -15.84
N VAL A 695 21.39 -12.65 -16.39
CA VAL A 695 22.79 -12.92 -15.98
C VAL A 695 23.01 -12.72 -14.49
N CYS A 696 22.39 -11.70 -13.91
CA CYS A 696 22.63 -11.31 -12.52
C CYS A 696 22.27 -12.46 -11.58
N ALA A 697 21.25 -13.25 -11.91
CA ALA A 697 20.79 -14.38 -11.10
C ALA A 697 21.82 -15.53 -10.99
N ARG A 698 22.87 -15.56 -11.84
CA ARG A 698 23.98 -16.53 -11.74
C ARG A 698 24.85 -16.30 -10.51
N CYS A 699 25.06 -15.04 -10.13
CA CYS A 699 25.89 -14.65 -8.97
C CYS A 699 25.08 -14.02 -7.84
N HIS A 700 23.91 -13.47 -8.16
CA HIS A 700 22.98 -12.81 -7.24
C HIS A 700 21.62 -13.50 -7.27
N ARG A 701 21.63 -14.84 -7.15
CA ARG A 701 20.43 -15.69 -7.17
C ARG A 701 19.40 -15.28 -6.13
N GLY A 702 19.83 -14.64 -5.05
CA GLY A 702 18.95 -14.11 -4.00
C GLY A 702 18.19 -12.84 -4.39
N THR A 703 18.58 -12.11 -5.45
CA THR A 703 18.00 -10.79 -5.78
C THR A 703 17.34 -10.74 -7.16
N ALA A 704 17.99 -11.27 -8.20
CA ALA A 704 17.50 -11.21 -9.58
C ALA A 704 16.76 -12.48 -9.99
N ASP A 705 15.76 -12.34 -10.87
CA ASP A 705 15.05 -13.46 -11.47
C ASP A 705 15.89 -14.12 -12.57
N GLN A 706 15.85 -15.45 -12.64
CA GLN A 706 16.62 -16.23 -13.62
C GLN A 706 15.88 -16.44 -14.95
N GLY A 707 14.55 -16.37 -14.94
CA GLY A 707 13.69 -16.69 -16.08
C GLY A 707 13.21 -15.46 -16.83
N VAL A 708 13.03 -14.33 -16.14
CA VAL A 708 12.43 -13.11 -16.70
C VAL A 708 13.40 -11.93 -16.62
N ALA A 709 13.68 -11.31 -17.76
CA ALA A 709 14.51 -10.10 -17.83
C ALA A 709 13.81 -8.90 -17.16
N GLY A 710 14.59 -8.05 -16.49
CA GLY A 710 14.10 -6.87 -15.77
C GLY A 710 13.34 -7.14 -14.48
N LYS A 711 13.28 -8.41 -14.01
CA LYS A 711 12.48 -8.82 -12.85
C LYS A 711 13.36 -9.21 -11.64
N LEU A 712 12.92 -8.80 -10.44
CA LEU A 712 13.48 -9.26 -9.17
C LEU A 712 12.89 -10.62 -8.76
N ARG A 713 13.65 -11.35 -7.95
CA ARG A 713 13.25 -12.67 -7.47
C ARG A 713 12.03 -12.59 -6.56
N ASP A 714 11.09 -13.52 -6.77
CA ASP A 714 9.90 -13.64 -5.93
C ASP A 714 10.27 -13.92 -4.46
N TYR A 715 9.51 -13.28 -3.58
CA TYR A 715 9.56 -13.42 -2.12
C TYR A 715 10.92 -13.10 -1.46
N SER A 716 11.85 -12.42 -2.15
CA SER A 716 13.28 -12.58 -1.81
C SER A 716 13.97 -11.71 -0.73
N SER A 717 13.43 -10.70 -0.09
CA SER A 717 14.04 -9.66 0.80
C SER A 717 15.43 -9.03 0.48
N ALA A 718 16.28 -9.62 -0.36
CA ALA A 718 17.70 -9.29 -0.46
C ALA A 718 18.00 -8.08 -1.37
N HIS A 719 17.08 -7.63 -2.21
CA HIS A 719 17.35 -6.48 -3.08
C HIS A 719 17.25 -5.13 -2.34
N LEU A 720 16.35 -5.00 -1.36
CA LEU A 720 16.04 -3.74 -0.67
C LEU A 720 16.63 -3.66 0.75
N ASN A 721 17.48 -4.61 1.13
CA ASN A 721 18.04 -4.74 2.50
C ASN A 721 19.29 -3.84 2.74
N GLY A 722 19.72 -3.03 1.77
CA GLY A 722 20.94 -2.22 1.90
C GLY A 722 22.26 -2.98 1.70
N SER A 723 22.21 -4.29 1.44
CA SER A 723 23.38 -5.15 1.32
C SER A 723 23.63 -5.57 -0.13
N ARG A 724 24.86 -6.03 -0.40
CA ARG A 724 25.28 -6.57 -1.72
C ARG A 724 25.30 -8.09 -1.61
N ASP A 725 24.15 -8.69 -1.79
CA ASP A 725 23.98 -10.14 -1.63
C ASP A 725 24.52 -10.91 -2.83
N VAL A 726 25.67 -11.55 -2.67
CA VAL A 726 26.24 -12.51 -3.63
C VAL A 726 25.86 -13.91 -3.16
N ARG A 727 25.04 -14.59 -3.97
CA ARG A 727 24.65 -16.00 -3.79
C ARG A 727 24.62 -16.64 -5.16
N PHE A 728 25.55 -17.54 -5.42
CA PHE A 728 25.66 -18.20 -6.71
C PHE A 728 24.49 -19.13 -6.98
N ALA A 729 24.13 -19.27 -8.25
CA ALA A 729 23.27 -20.36 -8.70
C ALA A 729 24.09 -21.67 -8.71
N VAL A 730 23.41 -22.80 -8.50
CA VAL A 730 24.01 -24.11 -8.72
C VAL A 730 24.16 -24.33 -10.22
N LEU A 731 25.39 -24.56 -10.68
CA LEU A 731 25.74 -24.86 -12.07
C LEU A 731 26.56 -26.16 -12.07
N GLY A 732 26.14 -27.18 -12.83
CA GLY A 732 26.85 -28.47 -12.89
C GLY A 732 27.00 -29.17 -11.53
N ASN A 733 25.97 -29.11 -10.67
CA ASN A 733 25.98 -29.60 -9.28
C ASN A 733 26.93 -28.88 -8.31
N ILE A 734 27.56 -27.78 -8.72
CA ILE A 734 28.48 -26.99 -7.89
C ILE A 734 27.86 -25.61 -7.64
N SER A 735 27.83 -25.18 -6.38
CA SER A 735 27.51 -23.80 -5.98
C SER A 735 28.80 -23.11 -5.54
N GLY A 736 28.96 -21.84 -5.89
CA GLY A 736 30.08 -21.02 -5.43
C GLY A 736 29.83 -20.34 -4.09
N ASP A 737 30.93 -20.00 -3.41
CA ASP A 737 30.96 -19.17 -2.21
C ASP A 737 31.61 -17.82 -2.50
N TYR A 738 31.08 -16.75 -1.91
CA TYR A 738 31.68 -15.42 -1.95
C TYR A 738 31.87 -14.87 -0.54
N SER A 739 33.11 -14.54 -0.18
CA SER A 739 33.42 -13.84 1.05
C SER A 739 33.43 -12.34 0.79
N ALA A 740 32.47 -11.61 1.36
CA ALA A 740 32.42 -10.15 1.25
C ALA A 740 33.59 -9.45 1.98
N ALA A 741 34.14 -10.08 3.04
CA ALA A 741 35.25 -9.53 3.82
C ALA A 741 36.55 -9.49 3.01
N THR A 742 36.89 -10.62 2.37
CA THR A 742 38.12 -10.78 1.57
C THR A 742 37.92 -10.54 0.08
N LYS A 743 36.66 -10.34 -0.34
CA LYS A 743 36.22 -10.23 -1.74
C LYS A 743 36.69 -11.42 -2.58
N SER A 744 36.68 -12.63 -2.02
CA SER A 744 37.17 -13.85 -2.66
C SER A 744 36.04 -14.79 -3.04
N CYS A 745 36.20 -15.49 -4.16
CA CYS A 745 35.32 -16.54 -4.65
C CYS A 745 36.01 -17.90 -4.45
N SER A 746 35.26 -18.91 -4.02
CA SER A 746 35.74 -20.30 -3.89
C SER A 746 34.64 -21.29 -4.28
N ASN A 747 35.03 -22.54 -4.53
CA ASN A 747 34.10 -23.62 -4.90
C ASN A 747 33.20 -23.31 -6.10
N THR A 748 33.64 -22.46 -7.03
CA THR A 748 32.81 -22.10 -8.19
C THR A 748 33.11 -23.01 -9.36
N TYR A 749 32.06 -23.37 -10.12
CA TYR A 749 32.20 -24.10 -11.37
C TYR A 749 33.05 -23.32 -12.40
N CYS A 750 32.86 -21.99 -12.48
CA CYS A 750 33.50 -21.15 -13.49
C CYS A 750 35.00 -20.91 -13.28
N HIS A 751 35.52 -21.12 -12.06
CA HIS A 751 36.94 -20.97 -11.74
C HIS A 751 37.62 -22.32 -11.43
N GLY A 752 37.02 -23.44 -11.83
CA GLY A 752 37.61 -24.78 -11.71
C GLY A 752 37.95 -25.19 -10.26
N GLY A 753 37.23 -24.64 -9.27
CA GLY A 753 37.53 -24.86 -7.85
C GLY A 753 38.64 -23.97 -7.27
N GLY A 754 39.34 -23.17 -8.08
CA GLY A 754 40.37 -22.24 -7.62
C GLY A 754 39.79 -21.07 -6.79
N SER A 755 40.52 -20.67 -5.75
CA SER A 755 40.19 -19.48 -4.94
C SER A 755 40.75 -18.22 -5.58
N VAL A 756 39.89 -17.31 -6.05
CA VAL A 756 40.27 -16.05 -6.72
C VAL A 756 39.71 -14.82 -6.02
N GLN A 757 40.38 -13.68 -6.11
CA GLN A 757 39.87 -12.41 -5.55
C GLN A 757 39.24 -11.51 -6.62
N TRP A 758 38.10 -10.92 -6.27
CA TRP A 758 37.37 -9.96 -7.10
C TRP A 758 38.19 -8.68 -7.32
N GLY A 759 38.18 -8.16 -8.55
CA GLY A 759 38.99 -7.01 -8.97
C GLY A 759 40.36 -7.36 -9.55
N GLY A 760 40.73 -8.64 -9.63
CA GLY A 760 41.98 -9.12 -10.25
C GLY A 760 42.11 -8.86 -11.75
N GLN A 761 43.36 -8.83 -12.23
CA GLN A 761 43.74 -8.68 -13.63
C GLN A 761 43.96 -10.06 -14.28
N GLY A 762 43.31 -10.31 -15.43
CA GLY A 762 43.67 -11.40 -16.35
C GLY A 762 42.64 -12.55 -16.47
N PRO A 763 42.49 -13.15 -17.67
CA PRO A 763 41.79 -14.44 -17.80
C PRO A 763 42.60 -15.55 -17.14
N LEU A 764 41.91 -16.51 -16.51
CA LEU A 764 42.52 -17.76 -16.05
C LEU A 764 43.08 -18.51 -17.27
N ALA A 765 44.31 -19.00 -17.18
CA ALA A 765 44.86 -19.89 -18.20
C ALA A 765 44.13 -21.25 -18.14
N CYS A 766 44.08 -22.00 -19.26
CA CYS A 766 43.37 -23.29 -19.29
C CYS A 766 43.89 -24.28 -18.23
N ASN A 767 45.21 -24.24 -17.94
CA ASN A 767 45.84 -25.07 -16.92
C ASN A 767 45.45 -24.72 -15.48
N SER A 768 44.85 -23.54 -15.27
CA SER A 768 44.29 -23.17 -13.97
C SER A 768 43.03 -23.99 -13.62
N CYS A 769 42.43 -24.69 -14.60
CA CYS A 769 41.24 -25.51 -14.41
C CYS A 769 41.38 -26.95 -14.96
N HIS A 770 42.01 -27.14 -16.12
CA HIS A 770 42.05 -28.43 -16.84
C HIS A 770 43.43 -29.13 -16.79
N GLY A 771 44.46 -28.53 -16.19
CA GLY A 771 45.85 -28.95 -16.39
C GLY A 771 46.43 -28.48 -17.74
N ASP A 772 47.73 -28.68 -17.93
CA ASP A 772 48.46 -28.36 -19.17
C ASP A 772 48.80 -29.64 -19.97
N ALA A 773 49.53 -29.46 -21.08
CA ALA A 773 49.93 -30.54 -21.98
C ALA A 773 50.72 -31.66 -21.28
N GLU A 774 51.37 -31.39 -20.14
CA GLU A 774 52.16 -32.36 -19.39
C GLU A 774 51.36 -33.01 -18.25
N THR A 775 50.37 -32.30 -17.69
CA THR A 775 49.60 -32.73 -16.52
C THR A 775 48.21 -33.28 -16.86
N LEU A 776 47.70 -33.05 -18.08
CA LEU A 776 46.41 -33.54 -18.54
C LEU A 776 46.46 -35.04 -18.91
N SER A 777 46.18 -35.90 -17.93
CA SER A 777 46.24 -37.36 -18.04
C SER A 777 44.90 -38.06 -18.27
N THR A 778 43.81 -37.31 -18.47
CA THR A 778 42.48 -37.92 -18.65
C THR A 778 42.37 -38.65 -19.99
N ASN A 779 42.00 -39.93 -19.99
CA ASN A 779 41.84 -40.76 -21.20
C ASN A 779 43.09 -40.69 -22.11
N ALA A 780 42.91 -40.61 -23.43
CA ALA A 780 44.01 -40.53 -24.39
C ALA A 780 44.62 -39.13 -24.55
N HIS A 781 44.29 -38.12 -23.72
CA HIS A 781 44.85 -36.77 -23.87
C HIS A 781 46.37 -36.78 -23.80
N ALA A 782 46.97 -37.48 -22.84
CA ALA A 782 48.43 -37.53 -22.68
C ALA A 782 49.15 -37.95 -23.98
N SER A 783 48.57 -38.86 -24.76
CA SER A 783 49.13 -39.31 -26.05
C SER A 783 48.98 -38.30 -27.19
N HIS A 784 48.03 -37.37 -27.09
CA HIS A 784 47.70 -36.43 -28.16
C HIS A 784 48.19 -35.00 -27.87
N VAL A 785 48.14 -34.52 -26.62
CA VAL A 785 48.50 -33.13 -26.30
C VAL A 785 49.94 -32.98 -25.80
N SER A 786 50.55 -34.05 -25.28
CA SER A 786 51.89 -33.97 -24.69
C SER A 786 53.00 -33.91 -25.75
N PRO A 787 53.86 -32.87 -25.74
CA PRO A 787 55.05 -32.82 -26.60
C PRO A 787 56.07 -33.92 -26.28
N SER A 788 56.08 -34.43 -25.04
CA SER A 788 57.00 -35.52 -24.65
C SER A 788 56.63 -36.86 -25.28
N SER A 789 55.40 -37.00 -25.80
CA SER A 789 54.93 -38.17 -26.53
C SER A 789 55.04 -38.01 -28.05
N GLY A 790 55.58 -36.90 -28.58
CA GLY A 790 55.68 -36.62 -30.02
C GLY A 790 55.17 -35.22 -30.40
N LYS A 791 54.48 -35.09 -31.54
CA LYS A 791 53.90 -33.80 -31.93
C LYS A 791 52.65 -33.50 -31.08
N GLY A 792 52.76 -32.56 -30.14
CA GLY A 792 51.61 -32.07 -29.37
C GLY A 792 50.51 -31.49 -30.28
N ILE A 793 49.30 -32.02 -30.17
CA ILE A 793 48.11 -31.60 -30.91
C ILE A 793 47.40 -30.49 -30.12
N SER A 794 47.19 -29.34 -30.76
CA SER A 794 46.49 -28.22 -30.12
C SER A 794 45.05 -28.58 -29.77
N CYS A 795 44.57 -28.03 -28.66
CA CYS A 795 43.20 -28.19 -28.17
C CYS A 795 42.15 -27.86 -29.24
N ALA A 796 42.42 -26.85 -30.08
CA ALA A 796 41.52 -26.39 -31.14
C ALA A 796 41.32 -27.41 -32.28
N VAL A 797 42.18 -28.42 -32.39
CA VAL A 797 42.05 -29.49 -33.39
C VAL A 797 40.88 -30.42 -33.05
N CYS A 798 40.61 -30.67 -31.76
CA CYS A 798 39.54 -31.56 -31.30
C CYS A 798 38.35 -30.81 -30.66
N HIS A 799 38.60 -29.62 -30.11
CA HIS A 799 37.60 -28.79 -29.44
C HIS A 799 37.36 -27.49 -30.20
N ALA A 800 37.33 -27.49 -31.53
CA ALA A 800 37.29 -26.28 -32.35
C ALA A 800 36.09 -25.35 -32.05
N ALA A 801 34.96 -25.94 -31.64
CA ALA A 801 33.78 -25.18 -31.23
C ALA A 801 34.02 -24.36 -29.94
N THR A 802 34.95 -24.79 -29.09
CA THR A 802 35.13 -24.29 -27.72
C THR A 802 36.51 -23.65 -27.49
N ALA A 803 37.58 -24.17 -28.10
CA ALA A 803 38.95 -23.67 -28.03
C ALA A 803 39.37 -23.04 -29.36
N ALA A 804 39.93 -21.84 -29.32
CA ALA A 804 40.48 -21.15 -30.49
C ALA A 804 41.95 -21.53 -30.74
N ALA A 805 42.71 -21.74 -29.67
CA ALA A 805 44.10 -22.20 -29.65
C ALA A 805 44.43 -22.67 -28.22
N ASP A 806 45.65 -23.13 -27.99
CA ASP A 806 46.11 -23.51 -26.65
C ASP A 806 46.06 -22.30 -25.71
N GLY A 807 45.25 -22.40 -24.65
CA GLY A 807 45.05 -21.31 -23.69
C GLY A 807 43.96 -20.29 -24.05
N SER A 808 43.24 -20.45 -25.17
CA SER A 808 42.20 -19.50 -25.59
C SER A 808 40.87 -20.14 -25.97
N ILE A 809 39.77 -19.53 -25.54
CA ILE A 809 38.40 -20.04 -25.71
C ILE A 809 37.74 -19.31 -26.89
N SER A 810 37.26 -20.07 -27.89
CA SER A 810 36.53 -19.54 -29.07
C SER A 810 35.08 -19.20 -28.72
N ASN A 811 34.39 -20.09 -28.00
CA ASN A 811 33.02 -19.88 -27.55
C ASN A 811 32.87 -20.12 -26.05
N ARG A 812 32.82 -19.01 -25.31
CA ARG A 812 32.67 -19.02 -23.85
C ARG A 812 31.30 -19.51 -23.38
N THR A 813 30.30 -19.52 -24.25
CA THR A 813 28.93 -19.96 -23.90
C THR A 813 28.87 -21.46 -23.68
N ILE A 814 29.53 -22.24 -24.53
CA ILE A 814 29.56 -23.71 -24.46
C ILE A 814 30.76 -24.24 -23.66
N HIS A 815 31.82 -23.45 -23.48
CA HIS A 815 32.96 -23.85 -22.64
C HIS A 815 32.59 -24.18 -21.18
N ALA A 816 31.56 -23.53 -20.64
CA ALA A 816 31.14 -23.68 -19.25
C ALA A 816 29.64 -24.01 -19.11
N ASP A 817 29.05 -24.72 -20.09
CA ASP A 817 27.64 -25.13 -20.05
C ASP A 817 27.39 -26.48 -19.35
N GLY A 818 28.45 -27.22 -19.04
CA GLY A 818 28.39 -28.54 -18.39
C GLY A 818 28.44 -29.73 -19.36
N GLN A 819 28.55 -29.48 -20.66
CA GLN A 819 28.71 -30.49 -21.70
C GLN A 819 30.18 -30.59 -22.12
N LYS A 820 30.59 -31.76 -22.67
CA LYS A 820 31.93 -31.96 -23.25
C LYS A 820 31.80 -31.94 -24.77
N ASP A 821 32.03 -30.78 -25.37
CA ASP A 821 31.93 -30.63 -26.82
C ASP A 821 33.21 -31.08 -27.54
N VAL A 822 33.07 -31.99 -28.49
CA VAL A 822 34.17 -32.43 -29.36
C VAL A 822 33.77 -32.14 -30.81
N VAL A 823 34.48 -31.19 -31.41
CA VAL A 823 34.29 -30.79 -32.81
C VAL A 823 35.67 -30.69 -33.45
N PHE A 824 35.94 -31.60 -34.37
CA PHE A 824 37.24 -31.71 -35.00
C PHE A 824 37.45 -30.66 -36.10
N SER A 825 38.68 -30.18 -36.26
CA SER A 825 39.09 -29.23 -37.30
C SER A 825 40.46 -29.59 -37.90
N GLY A 826 40.89 -28.83 -38.93
CA GLY A 826 42.20 -28.99 -39.56
C GLY A 826 42.44 -30.41 -40.09
N ALA A 827 43.58 -31.00 -39.75
CA ALA A 827 43.95 -32.35 -40.18
C ALA A 827 43.04 -33.47 -39.61
N ALA A 828 42.27 -33.18 -38.55
CA ALA A 828 41.30 -34.12 -37.98
C ALA A 828 39.88 -33.90 -38.53
N LEU A 829 39.67 -32.93 -39.42
CA LEU A 829 38.36 -32.61 -39.99
C LEU A 829 37.75 -33.85 -40.67
N GLY A 830 36.49 -34.15 -40.35
CA GLY A 830 35.79 -35.34 -40.84
C GLY A 830 35.93 -36.59 -39.95
N THR A 831 36.72 -36.53 -38.87
CA THR A 831 36.71 -37.56 -37.82
C THR A 831 35.32 -37.62 -37.17
N GLN A 832 34.75 -38.82 -37.08
CA GLN A 832 33.51 -39.07 -36.35
C GLN A 832 33.84 -39.75 -35.02
N MET A 833 33.21 -39.33 -33.93
CA MET A 833 33.30 -40.02 -32.64
C MET A 833 31.91 -40.46 -32.21
N ASP A 834 31.73 -41.75 -31.93
CA ASP A 834 30.46 -42.25 -31.40
C ASP A 834 30.31 -41.94 -29.89
N LEU A 835 29.10 -42.15 -29.36
CA LEU A 835 28.79 -41.88 -27.95
C LEU A 835 29.58 -42.77 -26.97
N THR A 836 30.22 -43.84 -27.44
CA THR A 836 31.07 -44.71 -26.63
C THR A 836 32.56 -44.37 -26.70
N GLY A 837 32.91 -43.34 -27.49
CA GLY A 837 34.25 -42.81 -27.67
C GLY A 837 35.07 -43.53 -28.74
N ASN A 838 34.46 -44.25 -29.68
CA ASN A 838 35.20 -44.79 -30.83
C ASN A 838 35.34 -43.74 -31.91
N CYS A 839 36.56 -43.52 -32.38
CA CYS A 839 36.87 -42.62 -33.49
C CYS A 839 36.75 -43.40 -34.81
N SER A 840 35.80 -43.07 -35.67
CA SER A 840 35.73 -43.56 -37.05
C SER A 840 36.16 -42.47 -38.04
N THR A 841 36.64 -42.87 -39.20
CA THR A 841 37.04 -41.97 -40.31
C THR A 841 38.12 -40.93 -40.00
N SER A 842 38.90 -41.13 -38.93
CA SER A 842 39.98 -40.21 -38.56
C SER A 842 41.20 -40.39 -39.44
N TYR A 843 41.61 -39.33 -40.13
CA TYR A 843 42.82 -39.31 -40.95
C TYR A 843 44.07 -39.77 -40.15
N CYS A 844 44.23 -39.27 -38.92
CA CYS A 844 45.36 -39.59 -38.04
C CYS A 844 45.39 -41.07 -37.61
N HIS A 845 44.25 -41.75 -37.67
CA HIS A 845 44.14 -43.19 -37.39
C HIS A 845 43.93 -44.00 -38.67
N SER A 846 44.52 -43.58 -39.77
CA SER A 846 44.42 -44.25 -41.08
C SER A 846 45.77 -44.80 -41.55
N ASN A 847 45.74 -45.65 -42.58
CA ASN A 847 46.93 -46.09 -43.30
C ASN A 847 47.49 -45.05 -44.29
N GLY A 848 46.96 -43.81 -44.29
CA GLY A 848 47.29 -42.77 -45.27
C GLY A 848 46.73 -43.02 -46.68
N LYS A 849 46.02 -44.13 -46.92
CA LYS A 849 45.41 -44.54 -48.20
C LYS A 849 43.90 -44.75 -48.13
N GLY A 850 43.25 -44.19 -47.11
CA GLY A 850 41.79 -44.26 -46.96
C GLY A 850 41.25 -45.49 -46.24
N SER A 851 42.10 -46.32 -45.62
CA SER A 851 41.65 -47.32 -44.64
C SER A 851 41.85 -46.79 -43.23
N TYR A 852 40.76 -46.77 -42.46
CA TYR A 852 40.72 -46.19 -41.12
C TYR A 852 40.69 -47.29 -40.07
N SER A 853 41.45 -47.11 -39.01
CA SER A 853 41.29 -47.86 -37.76
C SER A 853 40.26 -47.16 -36.87
N THR A 854 39.61 -47.92 -36.00
CA THR A 854 38.59 -47.42 -35.07
C THR A 854 39.06 -47.49 -33.62
N PRO A 855 40.06 -46.68 -33.21
CA PRO A 855 40.53 -46.67 -31.84
C PRO A 855 39.49 -46.05 -30.90
N LYS A 856 39.54 -46.46 -29.63
CA LYS A 856 38.66 -45.96 -28.56
C LYS A 856 39.43 -44.96 -27.70
N TRP A 857 38.87 -43.76 -27.52
CA TRP A 857 39.49 -42.65 -26.77
C TRP A 857 39.86 -43.02 -25.32
N SER A 858 39.15 -43.96 -24.72
CA SER A 858 39.42 -44.43 -23.35
C SER A 858 40.40 -45.61 -23.25
N ALA A 859 40.94 -46.12 -24.37
CA ALA A 859 41.79 -47.32 -24.39
C ALA A 859 42.97 -47.16 -25.36
N THR A 860 44.12 -46.73 -24.83
CA THR A 860 45.34 -46.43 -25.59
C THR A 860 45.87 -47.63 -26.39
N SER A 861 45.61 -48.86 -25.97
CA SER A 861 46.01 -50.09 -26.67
C SER A 861 45.38 -50.23 -28.07
N THR A 862 44.28 -49.54 -28.35
CA THR A 862 43.57 -49.63 -29.63
C THR A 862 44.21 -48.79 -30.75
N GLY A 863 45.20 -47.94 -30.42
CA GLY A 863 45.96 -47.12 -31.37
C GLY A 863 47.44 -47.54 -31.54
N ALA A 864 47.80 -48.75 -31.11
CA ALA A 864 49.18 -49.25 -31.16
C ALA A 864 49.64 -49.64 -32.58
N CYS A 865 50.96 -49.83 -32.78
CA CYS A 865 51.51 -50.29 -34.06
C CYS A 865 50.80 -51.56 -34.58
N GLY A 866 50.41 -51.55 -35.86
CA GLY A 866 49.71 -52.67 -36.50
C GLY A 866 48.18 -52.53 -36.57
N THR A 867 47.60 -51.52 -35.92
CA THR A 867 46.15 -51.22 -36.05
C THR A 867 45.83 -50.40 -37.29
N CYS A 868 46.77 -49.58 -37.78
CA CYS A 868 46.55 -48.67 -38.91
C CYS A 868 46.84 -49.29 -40.28
N HIS A 869 47.97 -50.00 -40.47
CA HIS A 869 48.35 -50.58 -41.77
C HIS A 869 47.96 -52.06 -41.88
N ALA A 870 47.43 -52.50 -43.03
CA ALA A 870 46.98 -53.87 -43.27
C ALA A 870 48.12 -54.89 -43.09
N THR A 871 47.89 -55.89 -42.24
CA THR A 871 48.89 -56.89 -41.86
C THR A 871 48.60 -58.24 -42.53
N ALA A 872 49.60 -58.87 -43.15
CA ALA A 872 49.50 -60.27 -43.56
C ALA A 872 49.97 -61.22 -42.45
N PRO A 873 49.38 -62.43 -42.33
CA PRO A 873 49.88 -63.46 -41.43
C PRO A 873 51.16 -64.09 -42.00
N GLY A 874 52.30 -63.78 -41.38
CA GLY A 874 53.53 -64.59 -41.45
C GLY A 874 53.79 -65.21 -40.07
N LEU A 875 54.33 -66.43 -40.01
CA LEU A 875 54.57 -67.16 -38.76
C LEU A 875 55.40 -66.29 -37.79
N GLY A 876 54.72 -65.73 -36.77
CA GLY A 876 55.32 -65.05 -35.63
C GLY A 876 54.80 -63.64 -35.28
N ARG A 877 54.24 -62.86 -36.22
CA ARG A 877 53.59 -61.54 -35.94
C ARG A 877 52.99 -60.87 -37.20
N PRO A 878 52.01 -59.96 -37.05
CA PRO A 878 51.41 -59.23 -38.17
C PRO A 878 52.42 -58.26 -38.82
N PHE A 879 52.55 -58.26 -40.16
CA PHE A 879 53.49 -57.39 -40.86
C PHE A 879 52.89 -56.77 -42.14
N ILE A 880 53.35 -55.58 -42.55
CA ILE A 880 52.80 -54.78 -43.66
C ILE A 880 53.02 -55.47 -45.01
N ALA A 881 51.93 -55.84 -45.70
CA ALA A 881 51.98 -56.63 -46.93
C ALA A 881 51.96 -55.77 -48.21
N SER A 882 52.99 -54.96 -48.44
CA SER A 882 53.06 -54.11 -49.65
C SER A 882 54.42 -54.13 -50.35
N GLY A 883 54.44 -54.33 -51.67
CA GLY A 883 55.65 -54.36 -52.48
C GLY A 883 56.71 -55.33 -51.92
N ALA A 884 57.96 -54.87 -51.82
CA ALA A 884 59.08 -55.67 -51.33
C ALA A 884 59.15 -55.85 -49.81
N HIS A 885 58.20 -55.30 -49.02
CA HIS A 885 58.18 -55.49 -47.57
C HIS A 885 58.20 -56.97 -47.18
N PHE A 886 57.45 -57.82 -47.91
CA PHE A 886 57.45 -59.27 -47.67
C PHE A 886 58.86 -59.86 -47.78
N SER A 887 59.61 -59.56 -48.84
CA SER A 887 60.98 -60.06 -49.02
C SER A 887 61.94 -59.60 -47.92
N HIS A 888 61.74 -58.40 -47.37
CA HIS A 888 62.65 -57.83 -46.38
C HIS A 888 62.36 -58.30 -44.94
N PHE A 889 61.12 -58.61 -44.59
CA PHE A 889 60.72 -58.89 -43.20
C PHE A 889 60.06 -60.28 -43.01
N SER A 890 59.73 -61.00 -44.08
CA SER A 890 59.09 -62.33 -43.97
C SER A 890 60.02 -63.36 -43.37
N THR A 891 59.49 -64.16 -42.45
CA THR A 891 60.16 -65.33 -41.86
C THR A 891 59.99 -66.60 -42.69
N ALA A 892 59.26 -66.53 -43.83
CA ALA A 892 58.93 -67.70 -44.64
C ALA A 892 60.19 -68.35 -45.25
N ALA A 893 60.28 -69.68 -45.21
CA ALA A 893 61.39 -70.44 -45.80
C ALA A 893 61.56 -70.25 -47.32
N THR A 894 60.49 -69.84 -48.01
CA THR A 894 60.44 -69.53 -49.44
C THR A 894 60.76 -68.07 -49.76
N SER A 895 61.12 -67.25 -48.77
CA SER A 895 61.39 -65.82 -48.98
C SER A 895 62.86 -65.57 -49.35
N TYR A 896 63.05 -64.67 -50.31
CA TYR A 896 64.35 -64.17 -50.74
C TYR A 896 64.62 -62.82 -50.04
N GLY A 897 65.47 -62.78 -49.01
CA GLY A 897 65.85 -61.51 -48.38
C GLY A 897 66.43 -61.59 -46.97
N PRO A 898 66.78 -60.43 -46.37
CA PRO A 898 67.61 -60.34 -45.18
C PRO A 898 66.90 -60.56 -43.82
N MET A 899 65.56 -60.64 -43.79
CA MET A 899 64.77 -60.78 -42.54
C MET A 899 65.04 -59.69 -41.49
N LEU A 900 64.78 -58.44 -41.86
CA LEU A 900 64.77 -57.30 -40.95
C LEU A 900 63.71 -57.49 -39.85
N SER A 901 63.97 -56.95 -38.66
CA SER A 901 63.06 -57.04 -37.51
C SER A 901 61.77 -56.25 -37.77
N GLY A 902 60.61 -56.90 -37.77
CA GLY A 902 59.30 -56.25 -37.83
C GLY A 902 58.68 -55.92 -36.46
N GLY A 903 59.37 -56.26 -35.36
CA GLY A 903 58.80 -56.19 -34.00
C GLY A 903 59.03 -54.87 -33.25
N ASN A 904 59.79 -53.94 -33.81
CA ASN A 904 60.14 -52.65 -33.21
C ASN A 904 60.34 -51.57 -34.30
N ALA A 905 60.27 -50.30 -33.90
CA ALA A 905 60.41 -49.17 -34.82
C ALA A 905 61.74 -49.19 -35.59
N THR A 906 62.81 -49.73 -34.99
CA THR A 906 64.17 -49.76 -35.55
C THR A 906 64.26 -50.43 -36.92
N GLY A 907 63.51 -51.52 -37.16
CA GLY A 907 63.53 -52.18 -38.46
C GLY A 907 62.81 -51.39 -39.56
N CYS A 908 61.78 -50.62 -39.20
CA CYS A 908 61.11 -49.70 -40.11
C CYS A 908 61.95 -48.44 -40.36
N GLN A 909 62.61 -47.92 -39.32
CA GLN A 909 63.53 -46.77 -39.37
C GLN A 909 64.75 -47.01 -40.25
N ALA A 910 65.06 -48.27 -40.56
CA ALA A 910 66.09 -48.60 -41.54
C ALA A 910 65.77 -48.03 -42.94
N CYS A 911 64.49 -47.86 -43.27
CA CYS A 911 64.03 -47.35 -44.57
C CYS A 911 63.18 -46.07 -44.47
N HIS A 912 62.47 -45.88 -43.35
CA HIS A 912 61.53 -44.77 -43.16
C HIS A 912 62.07 -43.73 -42.18
N ASP A 913 61.81 -42.46 -42.47
CA ASP A 913 62.27 -41.35 -41.63
C ASP A 913 61.19 -40.93 -40.61
N PHE A 914 61.26 -41.52 -39.41
CA PHE A 914 60.40 -41.17 -38.28
C PHE A 914 61.05 -41.48 -36.94
N ALA A 915 60.76 -40.66 -35.92
CA ALA A 915 61.27 -40.86 -34.56
C ALA A 915 60.42 -41.86 -33.74
N ASN A 916 59.09 -41.79 -33.88
CA ASN A 916 58.08 -42.66 -33.24
C ASN A 916 56.74 -42.54 -33.98
N GLU A 917 55.71 -43.29 -33.55
CA GLU A 917 54.38 -43.36 -34.16
C GLU A 917 53.58 -42.04 -34.16
N SER A 918 53.98 -41.07 -33.34
CA SER A 918 53.36 -39.75 -33.17
C SER A 918 54.27 -38.62 -33.68
N ALA A 919 55.39 -38.98 -34.33
CA ALA A 919 56.30 -38.02 -34.93
C ALA A 919 55.62 -37.29 -36.08
N SER A 920 55.94 -36.00 -36.25
CA SER A 920 55.36 -35.18 -37.31
C SER A 920 55.53 -35.80 -38.70
N THR A 921 56.66 -36.46 -38.97
CA THR A 921 56.93 -37.17 -40.24
C THR A 921 56.19 -38.49 -40.39
N HIS A 922 55.56 -39.03 -39.34
CA HIS A 922 54.72 -40.23 -39.47
C HIS A 922 53.26 -39.89 -39.77
N ILE A 923 52.79 -38.71 -39.33
CA ILE A 923 51.40 -38.25 -39.45
C ILE A 923 51.23 -37.04 -40.40
N ASP A 924 52.15 -36.85 -41.36
CA ASP A 924 52.17 -35.72 -42.32
C ASP A 924 51.56 -36.00 -43.70
N GLN A 925 50.89 -37.14 -43.87
CA GLN A 925 50.29 -37.55 -45.15
C GLN A 925 51.25 -38.01 -46.24
N SER A 926 52.50 -38.28 -45.90
CA SER A 926 53.48 -38.77 -46.85
C SER A 926 54.17 -40.06 -46.37
N VAL A 927 54.71 -40.83 -47.32
CA VAL A 927 55.61 -41.95 -47.01
C VAL A 927 57.04 -41.40 -47.00
N ASN A 928 57.52 -41.05 -45.82
CA ASN A 928 58.86 -40.53 -45.64
C ASN A 928 59.89 -41.66 -45.68
N LEU A 929 60.80 -41.60 -46.65
CA LEU A 929 61.92 -42.52 -46.81
C LEU A 929 63.21 -41.84 -46.35
N SER A 930 64.12 -42.62 -45.76
CA SER A 930 65.44 -42.13 -45.39
C SER A 930 66.21 -41.71 -46.65
N SER A 931 66.51 -40.42 -46.76
CA SER A 931 67.20 -39.83 -47.91
C SER A 931 68.61 -40.38 -48.13
N SER A 932 69.24 -40.93 -47.07
CA SER A 932 70.60 -41.49 -47.12
C SER A 932 70.71 -42.77 -47.96
N LEU A 933 69.59 -43.41 -48.31
CA LEU A 933 69.59 -44.67 -49.06
C LEU A 933 69.64 -44.48 -50.58
N GLY A 934 69.48 -43.25 -51.08
CA GLY A 934 69.48 -42.95 -52.52
C GLY A 934 68.33 -43.62 -53.28
N TYR A 935 67.19 -43.84 -52.62
CA TYR A 935 65.98 -44.41 -53.19
C TYR A 935 64.88 -43.35 -53.27
N SER A 936 64.18 -43.25 -54.41
CA SER A 936 63.11 -42.27 -54.55
C SER A 936 61.75 -42.84 -54.13
N THR A 937 60.83 -41.94 -53.78
CA THR A 937 59.42 -42.27 -53.54
C THR A 937 58.69 -42.72 -54.81
N SER A 938 59.27 -42.56 -56.00
CA SER A 938 58.73 -43.07 -57.26
C SER A 938 59.01 -44.56 -57.50
N GLY A 939 59.65 -45.25 -56.55
CA GLY A 939 59.83 -46.71 -56.59
C GLY A 939 61.00 -47.18 -57.43
N THR A 940 62.01 -46.32 -57.66
CA THR A 940 63.25 -46.63 -58.37
C THR A 940 64.46 -46.02 -57.65
N GLY A 941 65.59 -46.73 -57.62
CA GLY A 941 66.82 -46.26 -56.98
C GLY A 941 67.71 -47.41 -56.53
N THR A 942 68.78 -47.12 -55.80
CA THR A 942 69.83 -48.12 -55.51
C THR A 942 69.79 -48.67 -54.08
N CYS A 943 69.15 -48.03 -53.10
CA CYS A 943 69.11 -48.51 -51.69
C CYS A 943 70.50 -48.92 -51.14
N SER A 944 71.47 -48.02 -51.24
CA SER A 944 72.86 -48.27 -50.81
C SER A 944 72.97 -48.30 -49.27
N PRO A 945 73.80 -49.19 -48.66
CA PRO A 945 74.74 -50.14 -49.27
C PRO A 945 74.17 -51.55 -49.53
N CYS A 946 72.86 -51.76 -49.33
CA CYS A 946 72.25 -53.08 -49.39
C CYS A 946 72.13 -53.61 -50.83
N HIS A 947 71.83 -52.73 -51.78
CA HIS A 947 71.89 -53.05 -53.20
C HIS A 947 72.89 -52.11 -53.89
N THR A 948 73.69 -52.64 -54.82
CA THR A 948 74.67 -51.85 -55.58
C THR A 948 74.26 -51.63 -57.03
N LYS A 949 73.11 -52.17 -57.43
CA LYS A 949 72.45 -51.92 -58.72
C LYS A 949 71.06 -51.32 -58.49
N ALA A 950 70.55 -50.62 -59.49
CA ALA A 950 69.22 -50.05 -59.42
C ALA A 950 68.16 -51.16 -59.22
N VAL A 951 67.28 -50.96 -58.25
CA VAL A 951 66.19 -51.86 -57.88
C VAL A 951 64.85 -51.15 -58.03
N SER A 952 63.79 -51.95 -58.17
CA SER A 952 62.41 -51.48 -58.17
C SER A 952 61.62 -52.23 -57.09
N TRP A 953 60.89 -51.48 -56.25
CA TRP A 953 60.16 -52.00 -55.09
C TRP A 953 59.07 -53.01 -55.46
N THR A 954 58.64 -53.01 -56.72
CA THR A 954 57.54 -53.83 -57.24
C THR A 954 58.02 -54.93 -58.21
N ALA A 955 59.30 -54.97 -58.60
CA ALA A 955 59.80 -55.84 -59.67
C ALA A 955 60.28 -57.24 -59.21
N GLY A 956 60.17 -57.57 -57.92
CA GLY A 956 60.51 -58.89 -57.38
C GLY A 956 61.99 -59.07 -57.01
N ALA A 957 62.50 -60.31 -57.10
CA ALA A 957 63.87 -60.66 -56.67
C ALA A 957 64.95 -59.97 -57.51
N VAL A 958 65.96 -59.43 -56.83
CA VAL A 958 67.12 -58.76 -57.46
C VAL A 958 68.04 -59.76 -58.17
N SER A 959 68.98 -59.26 -58.99
CA SER A 959 70.00 -60.11 -59.62
C SER A 959 71.10 -60.48 -58.61
N CYS A 960 71.77 -61.61 -58.79
CA CYS A 960 72.83 -62.07 -57.88
C CYS A 960 74.02 -61.09 -57.87
N GLU A 961 74.28 -60.48 -59.03
CA GLU A 961 75.33 -59.50 -59.28
C GLU A 961 75.11 -58.20 -58.50
N SER A 962 73.88 -57.93 -58.06
CA SER A 962 73.56 -56.78 -57.21
C SER A 962 74.20 -56.86 -55.83
N CYS A 963 74.75 -58.02 -55.44
CA CYS A 963 75.40 -58.24 -54.16
C CYS A 963 76.81 -58.81 -54.29
N HIS A 964 77.04 -59.69 -55.28
CA HIS A 964 78.26 -60.51 -55.36
C HIS A 964 79.30 -60.05 -56.39
N THR A 965 79.08 -58.94 -57.09
CA THR A 965 80.03 -58.45 -58.12
C THR A 965 80.31 -56.96 -57.97
N GLY A 966 81.53 -56.53 -58.29
CA GLY A 966 81.94 -55.14 -58.15
C GLY A 966 82.02 -54.71 -56.69
N THR A 967 81.38 -53.59 -56.32
CA THR A 967 81.20 -53.21 -54.92
C THR A 967 80.25 -54.20 -54.25
N LEU A 968 80.75 -54.92 -53.26
CA LEU A 968 80.01 -55.97 -52.56
C LEU A 968 79.00 -55.37 -51.59
N SER A 969 77.79 -55.91 -51.56
CA SER A 969 76.77 -55.49 -50.59
C SER A 969 77.19 -55.86 -49.16
N VAL A 970 76.84 -54.99 -48.21
CA VAL A 970 77.04 -55.23 -46.78
C VAL A 970 75.68 -55.26 -46.09
N ILE A 971 75.34 -56.39 -45.50
CA ILE A 971 74.07 -56.59 -44.77
C ILE A 971 74.42 -56.95 -43.33
N ASN A 972 73.94 -56.16 -42.37
CA ASN A 972 74.22 -56.33 -40.93
C ASN A 972 75.74 -56.47 -40.62
N GLY A 973 76.58 -55.72 -41.33
CA GLY A 973 78.04 -55.75 -41.18
C GLY A 973 78.74 -56.93 -41.86
N VAL A 974 78.01 -57.83 -42.52
CA VAL A 974 78.58 -58.96 -43.26
C VAL A 974 78.67 -58.61 -44.75
N THR A 975 79.88 -58.64 -45.30
CA THR A 975 80.14 -58.42 -46.72
C THR A 975 79.82 -59.67 -47.54
N ALA A 976 79.06 -59.52 -48.62
CA ALA A 976 78.77 -60.61 -49.54
C ALA A 976 80.07 -61.15 -50.18
N SER A 977 80.14 -62.47 -50.41
CA SER A 977 81.32 -63.07 -51.05
C SER A 977 81.49 -62.59 -52.49
N ASP A 978 82.72 -62.31 -52.91
CA ASP A 978 83.03 -61.91 -54.29
C ASP A 978 82.91 -63.09 -55.26
N LYS A 979 82.14 -62.90 -56.33
CA LYS A 979 81.91 -63.85 -57.42
C LYS A 979 82.16 -63.23 -58.79
N SER A 980 82.91 -62.13 -58.85
CA SER A 980 83.20 -61.38 -60.07
C SER A 980 83.93 -62.20 -61.14
N GLN A 981 84.67 -63.25 -60.75
CA GLN A 981 85.40 -64.10 -61.68
C GLN A 981 84.56 -65.24 -62.31
N ALA A 982 83.30 -65.42 -61.88
CA ALA A 982 82.49 -66.57 -62.28
C ALA A 982 82.28 -66.65 -63.80
N ALA A 983 82.03 -65.50 -64.44
CA ALA A 983 81.75 -65.41 -65.88
C ALA A 983 82.99 -65.50 -66.77
N THR A 984 84.21 -65.35 -66.22
CA THR A 984 85.44 -65.27 -67.01
C THR A 984 86.40 -66.42 -66.74
N ARG A 985 86.50 -66.87 -65.47
CA ARG A 985 87.48 -67.86 -65.00
C ARG A 985 86.86 -68.99 -64.18
N GLY A 986 85.57 -68.93 -63.89
CA GLY A 986 84.79 -69.99 -63.24
C GLY A 986 84.03 -70.87 -64.23
N HIS A 987 83.04 -71.62 -63.74
CA HIS A 987 82.14 -72.42 -64.59
C HIS A 987 81.25 -71.59 -65.53
N GLY A 988 81.17 -70.27 -65.35
CA GLY A 988 80.52 -69.34 -66.28
C GLY A 988 81.40 -68.89 -67.44
N ALA A 989 82.68 -69.27 -67.47
CA ALA A 989 83.61 -68.90 -68.54
C ALA A 989 83.20 -69.45 -69.90
N SER A 990 83.61 -68.74 -70.96
CA SER A 990 83.47 -69.17 -72.35
C SER A 990 84.22 -70.49 -72.56
N GLY A 991 83.48 -71.58 -72.75
CA GLY A 991 83.98 -72.95 -72.84
C GLY A 991 83.33 -73.94 -71.85
N VAL A 992 82.73 -73.45 -70.76
CA VAL A 992 81.93 -74.26 -69.81
C VAL A 992 80.46 -73.84 -69.82
N GLY A 993 80.17 -72.53 -69.78
CA GLY A 993 78.86 -71.96 -70.07
C GLY A 993 77.74 -72.20 -69.04
N LYS A 994 78.05 -72.43 -67.75
CA LYS A 994 77.04 -72.60 -66.69
C LYS A 994 76.73 -71.26 -66.00
N GLY A 995 75.46 -70.88 -65.97
CA GLY A 995 74.95 -69.71 -65.26
C GLY A 995 74.68 -69.98 -63.78
N CYS A 996 74.51 -68.92 -62.98
CA CYS A 996 74.27 -69.04 -61.54
C CYS A 996 73.06 -69.93 -61.20
N ALA A 997 71.98 -69.83 -61.97
CA ALA A 997 70.74 -70.55 -61.74
C ALA A 997 70.81 -72.05 -62.11
N ASP A 998 71.85 -72.49 -62.81
CA ASP A 998 72.05 -73.91 -63.12
C ASP A 998 72.45 -74.68 -61.86
N CYS A 999 73.13 -74.01 -60.93
CA CYS A 999 73.58 -74.62 -59.67
C CYS A 999 72.80 -74.12 -58.45
N HIS A 1000 72.18 -72.95 -58.55
CA HIS A 1000 71.55 -72.29 -57.40
C HIS A 1000 70.06 -71.99 -57.59
N GLU A 1001 69.28 -72.20 -56.54
CA GLU A 1001 67.86 -71.82 -56.49
C GLU A 1001 67.71 -70.32 -56.24
N ARG A 1002 67.19 -69.59 -57.25
CA ARG A 1002 67.10 -68.12 -57.24
C ARG A 1002 66.30 -67.57 -56.06
N ASN A 1003 65.28 -68.29 -55.62
CA ASN A 1003 64.35 -67.85 -54.57
C ASN A 1003 64.67 -68.47 -53.20
N ALA A 1004 65.77 -69.23 -53.08
CA ALA A 1004 66.17 -69.84 -51.82
C ALA A 1004 66.88 -68.84 -50.90
N ARG A 1005 66.62 -68.97 -49.60
CA ARG A 1005 67.22 -68.14 -48.55
C ARG A 1005 68.69 -68.52 -48.34
N HIS A 1006 69.59 -67.55 -48.42
CA HIS A 1006 71.04 -67.77 -48.19
C HIS A 1006 71.76 -66.62 -47.45
N ILE A 1007 71.10 -65.46 -47.30
CA ILE A 1007 71.71 -64.28 -46.65
C ILE A 1007 71.99 -64.53 -45.14
N ASN A 1008 71.44 -65.61 -44.55
CA ASN A 1008 71.66 -66.04 -43.18
C ASN A 1008 72.73 -67.14 -43.02
N GLY A 1009 73.58 -67.38 -44.02
CA GLY A 1009 74.65 -68.39 -43.97
C GLY A 1009 74.27 -69.78 -44.51
N GLY A 1010 73.08 -69.92 -45.11
CA GLY A 1010 72.66 -71.15 -45.80
C GLY A 1010 73.19 -71.24 -47.24
N SER A 1011 73.37 -72.46 -47.75
CA SER A 1011 73.65 -72.69 -49.18
C SER A 1011 72.37 -72.54 -50.00
N ARG A 1012 72.49 -71.96 -51.20
CA ARG A 1012 71.40 -71.88 -52.20
C ARG A 1012 71.53 -72.96 -53.29
N LEU A 1013 72.35 -73.98 -53.09
CA LEU A 1013 72.49 -75.07 -54.06
C LEU A 1013 71.14 -75.76 -54.29
N ARG A 1014 70.87 -76.15 -55.54
CA ARG A 1014 69.70 -76.96 -55.87
C ARG A 1014 69.75 -78.27 -55.10
N ALA A 1015 68.58 -78.82 -54.76
CA ALA A 1015 68.50 -80.05 -53.94
C ALA A 1015 69.26 -81.25 -54.56
N GLN A 1016 69.41 -81.31 -55.89
CA GLN A 1016 70.21 -82.36 -56.56
C GLN A 1016 71.72 -82.21 -56.34
N LEU A 1017 72.17 -81.00 -55.97
CA LEU A 1017 73.56 -80.62 -55.78
C LEU A 1017 73.89 -80.38 -54.31
N SER A 1018 73.04 -80.82 -53.38
CA SER A 1018 73.27 -80.69 -51.94
C SER A 1018 73.58 -82.07 -51.33
N GLY A 1019 74.79 -82.27 -50.78
CA GLY A 1019 75.21 -83.55 -50.22
C GLY A 1019 76.59 -83.52 -49.55
N GLY A 1020 77.03 -84.65 -49.00
CA GLY A 1020 78.36 -84.80 -48.38
C GLY A 1020 79.52 -84.72 -49.38
N LEU A 1021 80.75 -84.66 -48.83
CA LEU A 1021 82.05 -84.53 -49.52
C LEU A 1021 82.02 -84.95 -51.01
N ASN A 1022 82.20 -83.97 -51.91
CA ASN A 1022 82.40 -84.11 -53.37
C ASN A 1022 81.22 -84.57 -54.22
N LEU A 1023 80.11 -85.03 -53.62
CA LEU A 1023 78.95 -85.50 -54.36
C LEU A 1023 78.37 -84.43 -55.31
N GLU A 1024 78.40 -83.17 -54.87
CA GLU A 1024 77.93 -82.02 -55.64
C GLU A 1024 78.73 -81.80 -56.93
N CYS A 1025 80.03 -82.09 -56.90
CA CYS A 1025 80.91 -81.97 -58.06
C CYS A 1025 80.81 -83.19 -58.98
N ASN A 1026 80.73 -84.39 -58.39
CA ASN A 1026 80.66 -85.65 -59.13
C ASN A 1026 79.41 -85.73 -60.01
N TYR A 1027 78.31 -85.09 -59.60
CA TYR A 1027 77.08 -84.98 -60.41
C TYR A 1027 77.36 -84.55 -61.85
N CYS A 1028 78.31 -83.63 -62.05
CA CYS A 1028 78.74 -83.22 -63.39
C CYS A 1028 80.02 -83.95 -63.84
N HIS A 1029 81.00 -84.11 -62.95
CA HIS A 1029 82.34 -84.54 -63.33
C HIS A 1029 82.51 -86.05 -63.52
N ASP A 1030 81.57 -86.89 -63.07
CA ASP A 1030 81.58 -88.34 -63.35
C ASP A 1030 80.63 -88.73 -64.50
N ASP A 1031 79.89 -87.76 -65.06
CA ASP A 1031 78.98 -87.97 -66.18
C ASP A 1031 79.58 -87.47 -67.50
N SER A 1032 79.80 -88.41 -68.42
CA SER A 1032 80.27 -88.12 -69.79
C SER A 1032 79.33 -87.22 -70.61
N SER A 1033 78.06 -87.12 -70.23
CA SER A 1033 77.07 -86.24 -70.84
C SER A 1033 77.16 -84.79 -70.35
N GLN A 1034 77.67 -84.56 -69.14
CA GLN A 1034 77.75 -83.23 -68.51
C GLN A 1034 79.10 -82.55 -68.74
N VAL A 1035 80.19 -83.32 -68.79
CA VAL A 1035 81.55 -82.82 -69.05
C VAL A 1035 82.12 -83.53 -70.28
N LEU A 1036 82.23 -82.85 -71.42
CA LEU A 1036 82.66 -83.47 -72.68
C LEU A 1036 84.17 -83.78 -72.73
N ASN A 1037 84.99 -82.99 -72.03
CA ASN A 1037 86.43 -83.21 -71.96
C ASN A 1037 86.76 -84.35 -70.99
N SER A 1038 87.30 -85.46 -71.52
CA SER A 1038 87.73 -86.62 -70.73
C SER A 1038 88.76 -86.30 -69.66
N SER A 1039 89.60 -85.28 -69.88
CA SER A 1039 90.65 -84.86 -68.92
C SER A 1039 90.11 -84.13 -67.69
N SER A 1040 88.82 -83.81 -67.69
CA SER A 1040 88.12 -83.15 -66.57
C SER A 1040 87.09 -84.06 -65.91
N ARG A 1041 87.10 -85.36 -66.23
CA ARG A 1041 86.17 -86.38 -65.69
C ARG A 1041 86.88 -87.34 -64.74
N ASN A 1042 86.12 -88.03 -63.87
CA ASN A 1042 86.60 -89.12 -63.01
C ASN A 1042 87.77 -88.70 -62.09
N MET A 1043 87.73 -87.48 -61.56
CA MET A 1043 88.83 -86.87 -60.80
C MET A 1043 88.97 -87.40 -59.37
N GLY A 1044 88.20 -88.44 -59.01
CA GLY A 1044 88.15 -89.02 -57.67
C GLY A 1044 89.52 -89.38 -57.10
N THR A 1045 90.50 -89.76 -57.93
CA THR A 1045 91.85 -90.10 -57.45
C THR A 1045 92.59 -88.95 -56.77
N HIS A 1046 92.24 -87.68 -57.03
CA HIS A 1046 92.88 -86.52 -56.39
C HIS A 1046 92.47 -86.34 -54.93
N VAL A 1047 91.32 -86.90 -54.54
CA VAL A 1047 90.74 -86.75 -53.21
C VAL A 1047 90.87 -88.02 -52.35
N LEU A 1048 91.42 -89.10 -52.91
CA LEU A 1048 91.63 -90.37 -52.20
C LEU A 1048 92.97 -90.41 -51.46
N VAL A 1049 92.99 -90.95 -50.25
CA VAL A 1049 94.25 -91.42 -49.62
C VAL A 1049 94.72 -92.73 -50.28
N LYS A 1050 96.03 -92.99 -50.24
CA LYS A 1050 96.65 -94.22 -50.76
C LYS A 1050 95.97 -95.46 -50.13
N GLY A 1051 95.22 -96.22 -50.92
CA GLY A 1051 94.46 -97.40 -50.43
C GLY A 1051 92.97 -97.18 -50.20
N GLY A 1052 92.45 -95.96 -50.44
CA GLY A 1052 91.02 -95.69 -50.68
C GLY A 1052 90.17 -95.38 -49.46
N ILE A 1053 89.83 -94.09 -49.29
CA ILE A 1053 88.52 -93.45 -48.94
C ILE A 1053 88.71 -91.97 -49.34
N PRO A 1054 87.72 -91.22 -49.88
CA PRO A 1054 87.88 -89.77 -50.09
C PRO A 1054 88.16 -89.05 -48.76
N ALA A 1055 89.26 -88.32 -48.68
CA ALA A 1055 89.71 -87.62 -47.48
C ALA A 1055 89.74 -86.09 -47.62
N MET A 1056 89.50 -85.56 -48.83
CA MET A 1056 89.53 -84.11 -49.11
C MET A 1056 88.38 -83.69 -50.00
N GLU A 1057 87.88 -82.46 -49.81
CA GLU A 1057 86.86 -81.89 -50.70
C GLU A 1057 87.49 -81.23 -51.93
N CYS A 1058 86.86 -81.37 -53.10
CA CYS A 1058 87.15 -80.61 -54.31
C CYS A 1058 87.15 -79.12 -54.00
N ALA A 1059 86.24 -78.66 -53.13
CA ALA A 1059 86.12 -77.29 -52.69
C ALA A 1059 87.32 -76.78 -51.86
N GLN A 1060 88.17 -77.66 -51.31
CA GLN A 1060 89.41 -77.22 -50.64
C GLN A 1060 90.42 -76.65 -51.64
N CYS A 1061 90.43 -77.19 -52.86
CA CYS A 1061 91.38 -76.80 -53.90
C CYS A 1061 90.74 -75.94 -54.98
N HIS A 1062 89.45 -76.10 -55.25
CA HIS A 1062 88.74 -75.39 -56.32
C HIS A 1062 87.71 -74.39 -55.76
N ASP A 1063 87.59 -73.25 -56.43
CA ASP A 1063 86.38 -72.41 -56.34
C ASP A 1063 85.66 -72.50 -57.69
N PRO A 1064 84.46 -73.11 -57.76
CA PRO A 1064 83.71 -73.24 -59.01
C PRO A 1064 83.36 -71.88 -59.65
N HIS A 1065 83.46 -70.79 -58.89
CA HIS A 1065 83.29 -69.42 -59.37
C HIS A 1065 84.58 -68.81 -59.93
N GLY A 1066 85.65 -69.60 -60.03
CA GLY A 1066 86.94 -69.17 -60.56
C GLY A 1066 87.80 -68.43 -59.54
N SER A 1067 89.05 -68.22 -59.93
CA SER A 1067 90.07 -67.55 -59.14
C SER A 1067 91.10 -66.89 -60.08
N ALA A 1068 92.15 -66.31 -59.51
CA ALA A 1068 93.30 -65.83 -60.27
C ALA A 1068 94.15 -66.96 -60.91
N ASN A 1069 93.98 -68.23 -60.51
CA ASN A 1069 94.73 -69.36 -61.06
C ASN A 1069 93.94 -70.10 -62.15
N LEU A 1070 94.66 -70.86 -62.97
CA LEU A 1070 94.07 -71.75 -63.97
C LEU A 1070 93.27 -72.87 -63.32
N LYS A 1071 92.32 -73.41 -64.09
CA LYS A 1071 91.51 -74.58 -63.71
C LYS A 1071 90.77 -74.40 -62.38
N MET A 1072 90.35 -73.15 -62.09
CA MET A 1072 89.54 -72.79 -60.92
C MET A 1072 90.21 -73.15 -59.59
N ILE A 1073 91.52 -73.33 -59.59
CA ILE A 1073 92.29 -73.64 -58.39
C ILE A 1073 92.32 -72.41 -57.49
N ARG A 1074 92.05 -72.52 -56.20
CA ARG A 1074 92.03 -71.35 -55.30
C ARG A 1074 93.38 -70.65 -55.28
N ALA A 1075 93.37 -69.34 -55.06
CA ALA A 1075 94.60 -68.59 -54.84
C ALA A 1075 95.27 -68.96 -53.50
N VAL A 1076 94.50 -69.47 -52.55
CA VAL A 1076 94.97 -69.92 -51.24
C VAL A 1076 94.44 -71.31 -50.96
N ILE A 1077 95.34 -72.26 -50.70
CA ILE A 1077 95.02 -73.64 -50.28
C ILE A 1077 95.77 -73.89 -48.97
N ASN A 1078 95.08 -74.42 -47.94
CA ASN A 1078 95.64 -74.65 -46.60
C ASN A 1078 96.36 -73.43 -46.01
N GLY A 1079 95.84 -72.21 -46.25
CA GLY A 1079 96.44 -70.97 -45.76
C GLY A 1079 97.71 -70.52 -46.51
N LYS A 1080 98.13 -71.25 -47.54
CA LYS A 1080 99.28 -70.91 -48.37
C LYS A 1080 98.81 -70.33 -49.70
N GLU A 1081 99.38 -69.19 -50.07
CA GLU A 1081 99.17 -68.60 -51.39
C GLU A 1081 99.86 -69.47 -52.44
N ILE A 1082 99.13 -69.77 -53.51
CA ILE A 1082 99.61 -70.57 -54.63
C ILE A 1082 99.41 -69.80 -55.92
N VAL A 1083 100.40 -69.88 -56.81
CA VAL A 1083 100.36 -69.28 -58.14
C VAL A 1083 100.40 -70.39 -59.17
N PHE A 1084 99.30 -70.58 -59.89
CA PHE A 1084 99.20 -71.57 -60.95
C PHE A 1084 98.62 -70.95 -62.21
N ASN A 1085 99.52 -70.41 -63.03
CA ASN A 1085 99.16 -69.70 -64.25
C ASN A 1085 99.62 -70.42 -65.53
N ASP A 1086 100.30 -71.57 -65.38
CA ASP A 1086 100.86 -72.35 -66.50
C ASP A 1086 100.80 -73.85 -66.15
N MET A 1087 100.20 -74.64 -67.04
CA MET A 1087 100.06 -76.10 -66.89
C MET A 1087 101.39 -76.86 -67.04
N VAL A 1088 102.41 -76.26 -67.66
CA VAL A 1088 103.71 -76.90 -67.93
C VAL A 1088 104.69 -76.62 -66.81
N ASN A 1089 104.78 -75.36 -66.36
CA ASN A 1089 105.79 -74.90 -65.40
C ASN A 1089 105.23 -74.59 -64.01
N GLY A 1090 103.91 -74.43 -63.86
CA GLY A 1090 103.30 -73.91 -62.63
C GLY A 1090 102.88 -74.97 -61.59
N LEU A 1091 103.17 -76.25 -61.80
CA LEU A 1091 102.73 -77.33 -60.89
C LEU A 1091 103.49 -77.35 -59.56
N ILE A 1092 104.71 -76.81 -59.56
CA ILE A 1092 105.57 -76.65 -58.39
C ILE A 1092 106.02 -75.19 -58.29
N ASP A 1093 106.46 -74.78 -57.10
CA ASP A 1093 107.19 -73.54 -56.87
C ASP A 1093 108.47 -73.89 -56.13
N THR A 1094 109.63 -73.68 -56.74
CA THR A 1094 110.93 -74.00 -56.15
C THR A 1094 111.44 -72.91 -55.20
N VAL A 1095 110.84 -71.71 -55.24
CA VAL A 1095 111.23 -70.58 -54.41
C VAL A 1095 110.47 -70.61 -53.09
N THR A 1096 109.14 -70.66 -53.16
CA THR A 1096 108.29 -70.64 -51.96
C THR A 1096 108.01 -72.02 -51.41
N ASN A 1097 108.24 -73.06 -52.21
CA ASN A 1097 107.85 -74.45 -51.91
C ASN A 1097 106.34 -74.61 -51.66
N HIS A 1098 105.52 -73.74 -52.27
CA HIS A 1098 104.06 -73.70 -52.14
C HIS A 1098 103.33 -73.96 -53.47
N GLY A 1099 103.95 -74.64 -54.44
CA GLY A 1099 103.26 -75.06 -55.65
C GLY A 1099 102.14 -76.09 -55.39
N ILE A 1100 101.36 -76.41 -56.42
CA ILE A 1100 100.16 -77.28 -56.31
C ILE A 1100 100.48 -78.62 -55.65
N CYS A 1101 101.60 -79.26 -56.01
CA CYS A 1101 101.96 -80.53 -55.39
C CYS A 1101 102.39 -80.35 -53.93
N GLN A 1102 103.18 -79.31 -53.66
CA GLN A 1102 103.80 -79.03 -52.36
C GLN A 1102 102.81 -78.47 -51.33
N VAL A 1103 101.61 -78.04 -51.74
CA VAL A 1103 100.62 -77.50 -50.81
C VAL A 1103 99.95 -78.57 -49.93
N CYS A 1104 99.95 -79.84 -50.38
CA CYS A 1104 99.31 -80.94 -49.67
C CYS A 1104 100.15 -82.21 -49.56
N HIS A 1105 100.97 -82.56 -50.56
CA HIS A 1105 101.65 -83.86 -50.54
C HIS A 1105 102.82 -83.90 -49.57
N THR A 1106 102.62 -84.55 -48.42
CA THR A 1106 103.65 -84.75 -47.39
C THR A 1106 104.45 -86.04 -47.56
N GLN A 1107 103.98 -86.99 -48.39
CA GLN A 1107 104.52 -88.35 -48.51
C GLN A 1107 105.01 -88.70 -49.91
N THR A 1108 105.03 -87.76 -50.85
CA THR A 1108 105.60 -87.99 -52.19
C THR A 1108 107.11 -88.20 -52.10
N ALA A 1109 107.71 -88.89 -53.07
CA ALA A 1109 109.17 -89.06 -53.08
C ALA A 1109 109.88 -87.71 -53.29
N HIS A 1110 109.31 -86.88 -54.18
CA HIS A 1110 109.84 -85.59 -54.61
C HIS A 1110 108.80 -84.48 -54.45
N TYR A 1111 109.28 -83.24 -54.32
CA TYR A 1111 108.47 -82.02 -54.16
C TYR A 1111 107.46 -82.13 -53.00
N ARG A 1112 107.98 -82.57 -51.85
CA ARG A 1112 107.20 -82.70 -50.62
C ARG A 1112 106.90 -81.34 -50.00
N ALA A 1113 105.72 -81.24 -49.41
CA ALA A 1113 105.30 -80.08 -48.64
C ALA A 1113 106.34 -79.71 -47.57
N GLY A 1114 106.90 -78.50 -47.67
CA GLY A 1114 107.86 -77.97 -46.69
C GLY A 1114 109.31 -78.43 -46.85
N ILE A 1115 109.63 -79.29 -47.82
CA ILE A 1115 111.00 -79.72 -48.12
C ILE A 1115 111.43 -79.17 -49.50
N PRO A 1116 112.47 -78.31 -49.59
CA PRO A 1116 113.06 -77.92 -50.87
C PRO A 1116 113.68 -79.13 -51.58
N GLU A 1117 113.47 -79.27 -52.88
CA GLU A 1117 113.94 -80.40 -53.69
C GLU A 1117 114.66 -79.87 -54.94
N THR A 1118 115.83 -80.43 -55.27
CA THR A 1118 116.64 -80.01 -56.43
C THR A 1118 116.86 -81.11 -57.46
N ASP A 1119 116.51 -82.36 -57.15
CA ASP A 1119 117.03 -83.53 -57.86
C ASP A 1119 115.98 -84.23 -58.75
N HIS A 1120 114.91 -83.51 -59.10
CA HIS A 1120 113.83 -83.98 -59.97
C HIS A 1120 113.47 -82.89 -60.99
N PRO A 1121 113.02 -83.20 -62.23
CA PRO A 1121 112.59 -82.17 -63.18
C PRO A 1121 111.53 -81.20 -62.62
N THR A 1122 111.70 -79.91 -62.88
CA THR A 1122 110.86 -78.80 -62.35
C THR A 1122 109.72 -78.40 -63.28
N SER A 1123 109.67 -78.92 -64.50
CA SER A 1123 108.64 -78.62 -65.50
C SER A 1123 108.24 -79.86 -66.29
N GLY A 1124 107.09 -79.80 -66.97
CA GLY A 1124 106.60 -80.89 -67.81
C GLY A 1124 106.12 -82.12 -67.04
N CYS A 1125 105.84 -81.99 -65.73
CA CYS A 1125 105.55 -83.10 -64.81
C CYS A 1125 104.47 -84.06 -65.35
N LEU A 1126 103.44 -83.54 -66.02
CA LEU A 1126 102.31 -84.33 -66.53
C LEU A 1126 102.65 -85.24 -67.73
N SER A 1127 103.82 -85.04 -68.35
CA SER A 1127 104.32 -85.95 -69.40
C SER A 1127 104.83 -87.27 -68.82
N CYS A 1128 105.40 -87.24 -67.62
CA CYS A 1128 105.88 -88.44 -66.90
C CYS A 1128 104.85 -88.93 -65.87
N HIS A 1129 103.96 -88.05 -65.41
CA HIS A 1129 102.91 -88.34 -64.41
C HIS A 1129 101.52 -88.02 -64.97
N PRO A 1130 100.90 -88.92 -65.76
CA PRO A 1130 99.60 -88.67 -66.36
C PRO A 1130 98.45 -88.74 -65.34
N HIS A 1131 97.54 -87.76 -65.40
CA HIS A 1131 96.45 -87.58 -64.42
C HIS A 1131 95.07 -88.09 -64.87
N GLY A 1132 94.99 -88.89 -65.94
CA GLY A 1132 93.72 -89.24 -66.61
C GLY A 1132 93.23 -90.69 -66.48
N GLY A 1133 93.83 -91.53 -65.63
CA GLY A 1133 93.52 -92.98 -65.56
C GLY A 1133 93.19 -93.50 -64.15
N ALA A 1134 92.46 -94.61 -64.08
CA ALA A 1134 91.95 -95.25 -62.85
C ALA A 1134 93.03 -95.73 -61.84
N GLY A 1135 94.32 -95.48 -62.11
CA GLY A 1135 95.46 -95.89 -61.29
C GLY A 1135 96.14 -94.78 -60.47
N GLY A 1136 95.66 -93.53 -60.54
CA GLY A 1136 96.17 -92.40 -59.74
C GLY A 1136 97.45 -91.75 -60.29
N ALA A 1137 97.63 -90.47 -59.96
CA ALA A 1137 98.65 -89.54 -60.47
C ALA A 1137 100.13 -89.87 -60.17
N PHE A 1138 100.44 -91.01 -59.54
CA PHE A 1138 101.80 -91.29 -59.02
C PHE A 1138 102.30 -92.71 -59.27
N LYS A 1139 101.76 -93.43 -60.25
CA LYS A 1139 102.33 -94.71 -60.66
C LYS A 1139 103.41 -94.44 -61.71
N ILE A 1140 104.68 -94.58 -61.32
CA ILE A 1140 105.80 -94.56 -62.26
C ILE A 1140 105.54 -95.70 -63.27
N GLN A 1141 105.41 -95.37 -64.56
CA GLN A 1141 105.49 -96.40 -65.60
C GLN A 1141 106.91 -96.97 -65.53
N ALA A 1142 107.04 -98.26 -65.21
CA ALA A 1142 108.31 -98.96 -65.39
C ALA A 1142 108.72 -98.83 -66.87
N PRO A 1143 110.02 -98.64 -67.16
CA PRO A 1143 110.52 -98.19 -68.46
C PRO A 1143 110.07 -99.05 -69.64
#